data_AF-A0A8D2MSM1-F1
#
_entry.id   AF-A0A8D2MSM1-F1
#
_cell.length_a   1.000
_cell.length_b   1.000
_cell.length_c   1.000
_cell.angle_alpha   90.00
_cell.angle_beta   90.00
_cell.angle_gamma   90.00
#
_symmetry.space_group_name_H-M   'P 1'
#
loop_
_entity.id
_entity.type
_entity.pdbx_description
1 polymer ?
#
loop_
_entity_poly.entity_id
_entity_poly.type
_entity_poly.pdbx_seq_one_letter_code
_entity_poly.pdbx_strand_id
1 'polypeptide(L)'
;MPGPLLMVCLIRRNLPNLRSQKPGAQRSVLEDGLPFLEFSGSVVYSYEASDCSLLSEDISLSEGAAVGFDIEWPPSYTKGKMARTAVIQMCVAEDRCYLFHVSSMAGFPKGLKRLLEDETIKKVGVGIEGDQWKLMSDFEIKLKSFVELADIANDKLKCKETWSLNGLVKHLFGRQLLKDPSVRCSNWEQFPLKEEQKLYAATDAYVCTTAFQPPQKGVNPFSTVLLAAGYFFSPLLALLDVFPSGFVCFLLSPTKDPLLPEPAESHIMCLKTYFGHSSFKPVQWKVINSLLEDRRDNLVVMATGYGKSLCFQFPPVYTGQTGIVICPLISLMEDQVLQLTMTGIPACFLGSAQSKQVKDSIRGGQYRVIYMTPEFCSGNLELLQDLDRTVGITLIAVDEAHCISEWGHDFRSSFRSLGLLKKTLPWIPIIALTATASPSIRQDIVKCLDLRNPQVTCTSFDRPNLYLEVGQQSGDICRDLKQFLTRKGSSVYEFEGPTIIYCPTRKATEQVVCALKKLNVTCGIYHAGMGNKQRRDTHHQFMRDEIQCVVATVAFGMGINKADIRLVIHYGAPKEMESYYQEMGRAGRDGLPAACHVLWAATDLASNRRLLGEIRDEGFRLYKLKMLAKMEKYLVSNGCRRKIILSHFEDRQLRKVSSGIMGTEECCDNCRSSGSCLAVPSDFEGGLQDFGKQAQQLLSAVSALDEKFGTRMPVLLLRGSCSQRLPERYRRHPLFGCGKEWPENWWKLLCQQLIMEGFLKEVSGQNNKFATICVLTQKGRNWLSKDGSAPNPSLLLQSSEDLNLQRPSTALYGKLLTARQKVANEKEIPPAVLATNKILVEMARIRPTSIENLKKIDGVSEAKSTMLMPLLAEVKDFCQANGLQTDTFPAAESKVQQEASPWKRARALSPSEEVTYALFQEKNYSLVSSGLESRSLPLAVVGTHLCQALAAGHTVSVERAGLTPDVQSLIRDIICSPPILSDTTKLQEIRKHTPANIELYLIKMMIVLLEKENRNKSQDGLGFKRRLVWPEGQQGKTGADQTRREGALWNKTQVSKRRL
;
A
#
# COMPACT_ATOMS: atom_id res chain seq x y z
N MET A 1 -44.35 37.80 -22.44
CA MET A 1 -45.79 37.46 -22.35
C MET A 1 -45.98 35.97 -22.70
N PRO A 2 -47.00 35.28 -22.17
CA PRO A 2 -46.72 33.98 -21.53
C PRO A 2 -47.63 32.78 -21.90
N GLY A 3 -47.04 31.58 -21.89
CA GLY A 3 -47.75 30.30 -21.67
C GLY A 3 -48.71 29.83 -22.78
N PRO A 4 -49.65 28.92 -22.45
CA PRO A 4 -49.35 27.58 -21.90
C PRO A 4 -50.26 26.45 -22.49
N LEU A 5 -50.13 25.20 -21.97
CA LEU A 5 -51.00 24.01 -22.20
C LEU A 5 -50.79 23.33 -23.59
N LEU A 6 -51.07 22.04 -23.86
CA LEU A 6 -51.56 20.82 -23.15
C LEU A 6 -50.97 19.58 -23.93
N MET A 7 -50.96 18.29 -23.55
CA MET A 7 -51.51 17.51 -22.41
C MET A 7 -50.44 16.53 -21.83
N VAL A 8 -50.47 15.18 -21.74
CA VAL A 8 -51.33 14.04 -22.21
C VAL A 8 -51.44 12.96 -21.09
N CYS A 9 -52.44 12.07 -21.21
CA CYS A 9 -52.76 10.84 -20.46
C CYS A 9 -51.59 9.99 -19.90
N LEU A 10 -51.64 9.46 -18.65
CA LEU A 10 -52.50 8.37 -18.09
C LEU A 10 -52.18 6.98 -18.68
N ILE A 11 -51.99 5.90 -17.91
CA ILE A 11 -52.92 5.14 -17.01
C ILE A 11 -52.10 4.49 -15.87
N ARG A 12 -52.45 4.33 -14.56
CA ARG A 12 -53.68 4.38 -13.71
C ARG A 12 -54.33 3.03 -13.33
N ARG A 13 -54.03 2.52 -12.12
CA ARG A 13 -54.90 1.79 -11.14
C ARG A 13 -54.06 1.46 -9.88
N ASN A 14 -54.27 2.07 -8.71
CA ASN A 14 -55.38 1.95 -7.73
C ASN A 14 -55.38 0.57 -7.01
N LEU A 15 -55.00 0.46 -5.71
CA LEU A 15 -55.75 0.81 -4.47
C LEU A 15 -56.83 -0.26 -4.12
N PRO A 16 -57.20 -0.53 -2.82
CA PRO A 16 -57.39 0.50 -1.77
C PRO A 16 -57.25 0.12 -0.24
N ASN A 17 -57.14 1.16 0.62
CA ASN A 17 -57.91 1.39 1.89
C ASN A 17 -57.80 0.43 3.14
N LEU A 18 -58.02 0.85 4.41
CA LEU A 18 -58.19 2.18 5.07
C LEU A 18 -57.95 2.08 6.62
N ARG A 19 -57.98 3.26 7.28
CA ARG A 19 -58.21 3.60 8.72
C ARG A 19 -56.95 3.84 9.56
N SER A 20 -56.90 4.84 10.46
CA SER A 20 -57.66 6.10 10.59
C SER A 20 -56.94 7.00 11.61
N GLN A 21 -56.88 8.32 11.36
CA GLN A 21 -56.07 9.27 12.14
C GLN A 21 -56.58 9.56 13.56
N LYS A 22 -55.66 10.01 14.43
CA LYS A 22 -55.92 11.13 15.36
C LYS A 22 -54.79 12.18 15.24
N PRO A 23 -55.05 13.47 15.54
CA PRO A 23 -54.19 14.59 15.18
C PRO A 23 -53.23 15.00 16.31
N GLY A 24 -52.24 15.87 16.02
CA GLY A 24 -51.46 16.50 17.10
C GLY A 24 -50.09 17.12 16.80
N ALA A 25 -49.63 17.25 15.56
CA ALA A 25 -48.41 18.01 15.24
C ALA A 25 -48.48 18.60 13.82
N GLN A 26 -48.20 19.90 13.68
CA GLN A 26 -47.90 20.48 12.37
C GLN A 26 -46.51 20.02 11.96
N ARG A 27 -46.41 19.20 10.90
CA ARG A 27 -45.12 19.02 10.22
C ARG A 27 -44.84 20.29 9.43
N SER A 28 -43.68 20.90 9.65
CA SER A 28 -43.23 22.05 8.86
C SER A 28 -43.14 21.67 7.38
N VAL A 29 -43.76 22.50 6.52
CA VAL A 29 -43.82 22.27 5.08
C VAL A 29 -42.52 22.79 4.46
N LEU A 30 -41.44 22.05 4.66
CA LEU A 30 -40.10 22.36 4.15
C LEU A 30 -39.50 21.18 3.38
N GLU A 31 -39.73 21.26 2.07
CA GLU A 31 -38.88 20.82 0.96
C GLU A 31 -38.39 19.36 0.95
N ASP A 32 -38.99 18.57 0.05
CA ASP A 32 -38.37 17.40 -0.56
C ASP A 32 -37.38 17.88 -1.64
N GLY A 33 -36.10 17.97 -1.29
CA GLY A 33 -35.06 18.46 -2.20
C GLY A 33 -33.72 18.82 -1.53
N LEU A 34 -33.69 18.96 -0.20
CA LEU A 34 -32.47 19.29 0.55
C LEU A 34 -31.40 18.20 0.39
N PRO A 35 -30.10 18.57 0.27
CA PRO A 35 -29.02 17.60 0.17
C PRO A 35 -28.85 16.82 1.48
N PHE A 36 -28.45 15.55 1.36
CA PHE A 36 -28.24 14.70 2.52
C PHE A 36 -27.04 15.14 3.38
N LEU A 37 -27.08 14.80 4.65
CA LEU A 37 -25.96 14.86 5.59
C LEU A 37 -25.64 13.44 6.06
N GLU A 38 -24.40 13.02 5.87
CA GLU A 38 -23.89 11.68 6.17
C GLU A 38 -22.53 11.82 6.85
N PHE A 39 -22.20 10.91 7.78
CA PHE A 39 -20.90 10.90 8.44
C PHE A 39 -19.82 10.32 7.52
N SER A 40 -18.87 11.16 7.10
CA SER A 40 -17.75 10.78 6.22
C SER A 40 -16.47 10.37 6.97
N GLY A 41 -16.53 10.21 8.30
CA GLY A 41 -15.38 9.86 9.13
C GLY A 41 -15.18 8.35 9.34
N SER A 42 -14.38 7.99 10.35
CA SER A 42 -14.08 6.59 10.69
C SER A 42 -15.08 6.04 11.71
N VAL A 43 -15.66 4.88 11.41
CA VAL A 43 -16.60 4.16 12.29
C VAL A 43 -15.89 3.01 13.00
N VAL A 44 -15.73 3.12 14.31
CA VAL A 44 -15.10 2.12 15.20
C VAL A 44 -16.17 1.18 15.75
N TYR A 45 -16.52 0.16 14.97
CA TYR A 45 -17.45 -0.91 15.37
C TYR A 45 -16.75 -1.97 16.24
N SER A 46 -17.32 -2.27 17.41
CA SER A 46 -16.82 -3.31 18.33
C SER A 46 -17.95 -4.08 19.01
N TYR A 47 -17.67 -5.33 19.36
CA TYR A 47 -18.66 -6.35 19.76
C TYR A 47 -18.14 -7.33 20.84
N GLU A 48 -16.85 -7.28 21.18
CA GLU A 48 -16.27 -8.02 22.30
C GLU A 48 -16.21 -7.13 23.55
N ALA A 49 -16.58 -7.65 24.71
CA ALA A 49 -16.68 -6.85 25.94
C ALA A 49 -15.30 -6.35 26.45
N SER A 50 -14.23 -7.09 26.18
CA SER A 50 -12.83 -6.68 26.41
C SER A 50 -12.47 -5.45 25.57
N ASP A 51 -12.65 -5.55 24.25
CA ASP A 51 -12.31 -4.48 23.31
C ASP A 51 -13.19 -3.25 23.53
N CYS A 52 -14.47 -3.42 23.86
CA CYS A 52 -15.34 -2.29 24.19
C CYS A 52 -14.93 -1.60 25.50
N SER A 53 -14.45 -2.35 26.50
CA SER A 53 -13.89 -1.76 27.72
C SER A 53 -12.62 -0.96 27.43
N LEU A 54 -11.68 -1.53 26.66
CA LEU A 54 -10.43 -0.87 26.28
C LEU A 54 -10.69 0.36 25.41
N LEU A 55 -11.54 0.26 24.39
CA LEU A 55 -11.89 1.39 23.51
C LEU A 55 -12.56 2.53 24.29
N SER A 56 -13.35 2.23 25.32
CA SER A 56 -13.97 3.25 26.18
C SER A 56 -12.97 3.94 27.10
N GLU A 57 -11.94 3.21 27.54
CA GLU A 57 -10.85 3.74 28.39
C GLU A 57 -9.76 4.47 27.57
N ASP A 58 -9.64 4.16 26.27
CA ASP A 58 -8.80 4.87 25.29
C ASP A 58 -9.45 6.18 24.75
N ILE A 59 -10.72 6.49 25.08
CA ILE A 59 -11.41 7.75 24.71
C ILE A 59 -10.96 8.88 25.64
N SER A 60 -9.77 9.43 25.35
CA SER A 60 -9.22 10.61 26.03
C SER A 60 -9.99 11.89 25.65
N LEU A 61 -10.97 12.25 26.49
CA LEU A 61 -11.71 13.51 26.39
C LEU A 61 -11.18 14.54 27.40
N SER A 62 -11.35 15.82 27.08
CA SER A 62 -11.17 16.93 28.03
C SER A 62 -12.36 17.01 28.98
N GLU A 63 -12.12 17.46 30.21
CA GLU A 63 -13.19 17.77 31.17
C GLU A 63 -14.22 18.76 30.56
N GLY A 64 -15.51 18.43 30.66
CA GLY A 64 -16.60 19.22 30.08
C GLY A 64 -16.86 19.00 28.57
N ALA A 65 -16.13 18.09 27.91
CA ALA A 65 -16.35 17.73 26.51
C ALA A 65 -17.78 17.19 26.25
N ALA A 66 -18.23 17.34 25.01
CA ALA A 66 -19.51 16.82 24.55
C ALA A 66 -19.31 15.72 23.50
N VAL A 67 -20.11 14.67 23.62
CA VAL A 67 -20.13 13.53 22.70
C VAL A 67 -21.56 13.29 22.23
N GLY A 68 -21.77 13.19 20.92
CA GLY A 68 -23.07 12.82 20.38
C GLY A 68 -23.38 11.37 20.70
N PHE A 69 -24.61 11.10 21.13
CA PHE A 69 -25.02 9.85 21.75
C PHE A 69 -26.43 9.47 21.30
N ASP A 70 -26.60 8.19 20.97
CA ASP A 70 -27.86 7.56 20.55
C ASP A 70 -27.76 6.03 20.78
N ILE A 71 -28.87 5.29 20.81
CA ILE A 71 -28.90 3.83 20.97
C ILE A 71 -29.96 3.18 20.07
N GLU A 72 -29.73 1.95 19.63
CA GLU A 72 -30.68 1.24 18.74
C GLU A 72 -31.02 -0.17 19.26
N TRP A 73 -32.23 -0.63 18.97
CA TRP A 73 -32.79 -1.93 19.39
C TRP A 73 -33.77 -2.48 18.34
N PRO A 74 -33.89 -3.81 18.17
CA PRO A 74 -34.74 -4.36 17.12
C PRO A 74 -36.24 -4.12 17.39
N PRO A 75 -37.07 -4.01 16.35
CA PRO A 75 -38.50 -3.75 16.49
C PRO A 75 -39.22 -4.93 17.14
N SER A 76 -40.01 -4.65 18.18
CA SER A 76 -40.89 -5.65 18.80
C SER A 76 -42.29 -5.59 18.21
N TYR A 77 -42.71 -6.71 17.63
CA TYR A 77 -44.07 -6.93 17.13
C TYR A 77 -45.03 -7.45 18.22
N THR A 78 -44.54 -7.66 19.45
CA THR A 78 -45.34 -8.15 20.60
C THR A 78 -45.71 -6.99 21.52
N LYS A 79 -46.99 -6.61 21.55
CA LYS A 79 -47.50 -5.47 22.31
C LYS A 79 -47.19 -5.63 23.81
N GLY A 80 -46.41 -4.69 24.37
CA GLY A 80 -46.00 -4.68 25.79
C GLY A 80 -44.66 -5.34 26.08
N LYS A 81 -44.01 -6.01 25.11
CA LYS A 81 -42.64 -6.53 25.24
C LYS A 81 -41.69 -5.62 24.45
N MET A 82 -40.73 -4.98 25.10
CA MET A 82 -39.64 -4.28 24.40
C MET A 82 -38.45 -5.23 24.19
N ALA A 83 -37.70 -5.04 23.10
CA ALA A 83 -36.40 -5.66 22.93
C ALA A 83 -35.34 -4.97 23.82
N ARG A 84 -34.15 -5.57 23.96
CA ARG A 84 -33.03 -4.92 24.66
C ARG A 84 -32.24 -4.04 23.69
N THR A 85 -31.59 -3.00 24.20
CA THR A 85 -30.62 -2.20 23.48
C THR A 85 -29.53 -3.11 22.90
N ALA A 86 -29.38 -3.02 21.59
CA ALA A 86 -28.48 -3.85 20.81
C ALA A 86 -27.17 -3.11 20.49
N VAL A 87 -27.28 -1.82 20.18
CA VAL A 87 -26.15 -0.97 19.78
C VAL A 87 -26.16 0.32 20.60
N ILE A 88 -24.98 0.74 21.07
CA ILE A 88 -24.75 2.06 21.67
C ILE A 88 -23.83 2.85 20.74
N GLN A 89 -24.20 4.09 20.44
CA GLN A 89 -23.58 4.96 19.45
C GLN A 89 -22.91 6.15 20.13
N MET A 90 -21.65 6.47 19.78
CA MET A 90 -20.93 7.60 20.38
C MET A 90 -20.04 8.32 19.35
N CYS A 91 -20.34 9.58 19.03
CA CYS A 91 -19.45 10.45 18.27
C CYS A 91 -18.60 11.28 19.23
N VAL A 92 -17.27 11.19 19.10
CA VAL A 92 -16.31 11.85 20.02
C VAL A 92 -15.46 12.92 19.34
N ALA A 93 -15.48 12.97 18.00
CA ALA A 93 -14.80 13.95 17.17
C ALA A 93 -15.49 13.99 15.79
N GLU A 94 -15.33 15.09 15.05
CA GLU A 94 -15.92 15.28 13.71
C GLU A 94 -15.57 14.17 12.71
N ASP A 95 -14.46 13.46 12.92
CA ASP A 95 -13.96 12.37 12.08
C ASP A 95 -14.09 10.97 12.70
N ARG A 96 -14.73 10.82 13.88
CA ARG A 96 -14.70 9.55 14.64
C ARG A 96 -15.96 9.24 15.44
N CYS A 97 -16.67 8.19 15.00
CA CYS A 97 -17.77 7.56 15.72
C CYS A 97 -17.40 6.16 16.21
N TYR A 98 -17.97 5.74 17.34
CA TYR A 98 -17.83 4.42 17.95
C TYR A 98 -19.20 3.76 18.02
N LEU A 99 -19.28 2.47 17.68
CA LEU A 99 -20.50 1.67 17.72
C LEU A 99 -20.23 0.40 18.54
N PHE A 100 -20.86 0.29 19.70
CA PHE A 100 -20.71 -0.84 20.63
C PHE A 100 -21.93 -1.76 20.53
N HIS A 101 -21.76 -2.94 19.91
CA HIS A 101 -22.81 -3.94 19.73
C HIS A 101 -22.99 -4.76 21.03
N VAL A 102 -23.67 -4.19 22.02
CA VAL A 102 -23.80 -4.78 23.36
C VAL A 102 -24.67 -6.05 23.40
N SER A 103 -25.57 -6.28 22.44
CA SER A 103 -26.37 -7.53 22.38
C SER A 103 -25.56 -8.80 22.07
N SER A 104 -24.36 -8.70 21.48
CA SER A 104 -23.50 -9.87 21.24
C SER A 104 -22.64 -10.25 22.46
N MET A 105 -22.80 -9.57 23.59
CA MET A 105 -21.94 -9.71 24.77
C MET A 105 -22.61 -10.50 25.90
N ALA A 106 -21.86 -11.38 26.54
CA ALA A 106 -22.30 -12.12 27.73
C ALA A 106 -22.47 -11.25 29.00
N GLY A 107 -22.07 -9.98 28.96
CA GLY A 107 -22.16 -9.02 30.06
C GLY A 107 -21.66 -7.64 29.63
N PHE A 108 -22.09 -6.58 30.32
CA PHE A 108 -21.82 -5.21 29.88
C PHE A 108 -20.35 -4.78 30.12
N PRO A 109 -19.69 -4.06 29.17
CA PRO A 109 -18.29 -3.64 29.33
C PRO A 109 -18.08 -2.64 30.47
N LYS A 110 -17.11 -2.89 31.36
CA LYS A 110 -16.86 -2.04 32.54
C LYS A 110 -16.37 -0.63 32.17
N GLY A 111 -15.47 -0.50 31.19
CA GLY A 111 -15.02 0.79 30.67
C GLY A 111 -16.15 1.61 30.05
N LEU A 112 -17.04 0.96 29.27
CA LEU A 112 -18.20 1.63 28.69
C LEU A 112 -19.19 2.07 29.77
N LYS A 113 -19.43 1.25 30.80
CA LYS A 113 -20.27 1.65 31.95
C LYS A 113 -19.69 2.90 32.65
N ARG A 114 -18.38 2.93 32.92
CA ARG A 114 -17.71 4.12 33.48
C ARG A 114 -17.93 5.36 32.61
N LEU A 115 -17.72 5.26 31.30
CA LEU A 115 -17.87 6.36 30.35
C LEU A 115 -19.30 6.93 30.30
N LEU A 116 -20.31 6.07 30.37
CA LEU A 116 -21.73 6.45 30.40
C LEU A 116 -22.15 7.06 31.75
N GLU A 117 -21.56 6.59 32.86
CA GLU A 117 -21.83 7.05 34.23
C GLU A 117 -20.93 8.22 34.70
N ASP A 118 -20.04 8.69 33.83
CA ASP A 118 -19.17 9.85 34.07
C ASP A 118 -19.98 11.17 34.08
N GLU A 119 -19.67 12.08 35.01
CA GLU A 119 -20.35 13.38 35.13
C GLU A 119 -19.63 14.49 34.34
N THR A 120 -18.35 14.31 34.03
CA THR A 120 -17.51 15.29 33.34
C THR A 120 -17.74 15.34 31.83
N ILE A 121 -18.27 14.26 31.24
CA ILE A 121 -18.49 14.10 29.80
C ILE A 121 -19.99 14.24 29.50
N LYS A 122 -20.35 15.20 28.65
CA LYS A 122 -21.74 15.49 28.25
C LYS A 122 -22.17 14.58 27.09
N LYS A 123 -23.19 13.75 27.28
CA LYS A 123 -23.79 12.91 26.21
C LYS A 123 -24.94 13.68 25.59
N VAL A 124 -24.93 13.88 24.28
CA VAL A 124 -25.86 14.81 23.61
C VAL A 124 -26.68 14.06 22.57
N GLY A 125 -28.01 14.16 22.62
CA GLY A 125 -28.91 13.37 21.78
C GLY A 125 -30.28 14.02 21.57
N VAL A 126 -31.20 13.29 20.94
CA VAL A 126 -32.60 13.70 20.75
C VAL A 126 -33.52 12.57 21.19
N GLY A 127 -34.27 12.78 22.28
CA GLY A 127 -35.01 11.73 22.99
C GLY A 127 -34.19 11.05 24.10
N ILE A 128 -33.09 11.65 24.54
CA ILE A 128 -32.02 11.01 25.33
C ILE A 128 -32.46 10.58 26.75
N GLU A 129 -33.56 11.15 27.27
CA GLU A 129 -34.22 10.66 28.49
C GLU A 129 -34.79 9.23 28.32
N GLY A 130 -35.31 8.93 27.12
CA GLY A 130 -35.77 7.59 26.75
C GLY A 130 -34.62 6.58 26.72
N ASP A 131 -33.47 7.02 26.23
CA ASP A 131 -32.25 6.20 26.16
C ASP A 131 -31.65 5.94 27.54
N GLN A 132 -31.65 6.95 28.42
CA GLN A 132 -31.33 6.78 29.84
C GLN A 132 -32.24 5.74 30.49
N TRP A 133 -33.57 5.85 30.29
CA TRP A 133 -34.52 4.89 30.84
C TRP A 133 -34.28 3.48 30.31
N LYS A 134 -33.96 3.35 29.01
CA LYS A 134 -33.66 2.07 28.36
C LYS A 134 -32.39 1.43 28.91
N LEU A 135 -31.30 2.19 29.05
CA LEU A 135 -30.04 1.72 29.63
C LEU A 135 -30.16 1.34 31.11
N MET A 136 -30.95 2.09 31.88
CA MET A 136 -31.31 1.73 33.25
C MET A 136 -32.08 0.41 33.30
N SER A 137 -33.11 0.24 32.44
CA SER A 137 -33.96 -0.95 32.41
C SER A 137 -33.26 -2.21 31.88
N ASP A 138 -32.31 -2.07 30.95
CA ASP A 138 -31.68 -3.23 30.29
C ASP A 138 -30.36 -3.67 30.92
N PHE A 139 -29.62 -2.76 31.57
CA PHE A 139 -28.25 -2.98 32.02
C PHE A 139 -27.92 -2.36 33.40
N GLU A 140 -28.89 -1.74 34.08
CA GLU A 140 -28.69 -1.02 35.35
C GLU A 140 -27.64 0.11 35.24
N ILE A 141 -27.60 0.83 34.11
CA ILE A 141 -26.61 1.89 33.83
C ILE A 141 -27.26 3.26 33.96
N LYS A 142 -26.77 4.07 34.89
CA LYS A 142 -27.28 5.43 35.09
C LYS A 142 -26.54 6.40 34.18
N LEU A 143 -27.02 6.58 32.94
CA LEU A 143 -26.49 7.60 32.03
C LEU A 143 -26.44 8.96 32.76
N LYS A 144 -25.25 9.56 32.90
CA LYS A 144 -25.05 10.84 33.61
C LYS A 144 -24.52 11.92 32.68
N SER A 145 -24.79 13.18 33.06
CA SER A 145 -24.39 14.37 32.30
C SER A 145 -24.85 14.25 30.86
N PHE A 146 -26.16 14.27 30.65
CA PHE A 146 -26.78 14.18 29.32
C PHE A 146 -27.46 15.50 28.95
N VAL A 147 -27.70 15.70 27.66
CA VAL A 147 -28.20 16.94 27.07
C VAL A 147 -29.22 16.61 25.98
N GLU A 148 -30.45 17.06 26.19
CA GLU A 148 -31.53 16.97 25.20
C GLU A 148 -31.45 18.14 24.20
N LEU A 149 -31.21 17.83 22.92
CA LEU A 149 -31.10 18.85 21.88
C LEU A 149 -32.45 19.50 21.52
N ALA A 150 -33.56 18.79 21.68
CA ALA A 150 -34.89 19.35 21.45
C ALA A 150 -35.18 20.54 22.39
N ASP A 151 -34.75 20.45 23.66
CA ASP A 151 -34.94 21.51 24.64
C ASP A 151 -34.01 22.71 24.37
N ILE A 152 -32.74 22.45 24.03
CA ILE A 152 -31.81 23.52 23.61
C ILE A 152 -32.31 24.25 22.35
N ALA A 153 -32.90 23.51 21.40
CA ALA A 153 -33.49 24.12 20.22
C ALA A 153 -34.73 24.95 20.58
N ASN A 154 -35.66 24.42 21.38
CA ASN A 154 -36.85 25.13 21.82
C ASN A 154 -36.52 26.42 22.61
N ASP A 155 -35.57 26.37 23.55
CA ASP A 155 -35.11 27.53 24.31
C ASP A 155 -34.50 28.61 23.40
N LYS A 156 -33.51 28.26 22.58
CA LYS A 156 -32.80 29.23 21.72
C LYS A 156 -33.67 29.79 20.60
N LEU A 157 -34.57 28.99 20.01
CA LEU A 157 -35.52 29.42 18.99
C LEU A 157 -36.79 30.07 19.59
N LYS A 158 -36.96 30.01 20.92
CA LYS A 158 -38.13 30.50 21.67
C LYS A 158 -39.45 29.89 21.18
N CYS A 159 -39.41 28.61 20.78
CA CYS A 159 -40.56 27.85 20.31
C CYS A 159 -40.88 26.67 21.24
N LYS A 160 -41.93 25.91 20.92
CA LYS A 160 -42.33 24.69 21.64
C LYS A 160 -42.75 23.61 20.64
N GLU A 161 -41.79 23.14 19.86
CA GLU A 161 -41.98 22.08 18.88
C GLU A 161 -41.42 20.73 19.35
N THR A 162 -42.02 19.65 18.86
CA THR A 162 -41.52 18.28 19.07
C THR A 162 -40.46 17.98 18.02
N TRP A 163 -39.21 18.32 18.33
CA TRP A 163 -38.08 18.12 17.44
C TRP A 163 -37.76 16.64 17.22
N SER A 164 -37.41 16.30 15.98
CA SER A 164 -36.72 15.05 15.65
C SER A 164 -35.34 15.39 15.12
N LEU A 165 -34.37 14.48 15.20
CA LEU A 165 -32.99 14.74 14.75
C LEU A 165 -32.95 15.21 13.28
N ASN A 166 -33.75 14.60 12.39
CA ASN A 166 -33.88 15.04 11.00
C ASN A 166 -34.54 16.44 10.88
N GLY A 167 -35.52 16.76 11.72
CA GLY A 167 -36.13 18.10 11.77
C GLY A 167 -35.14 19.18 12.21
N LEU A 168 -34.29 18.89 13.20
CA LEU A 168 -33.21 19.77 13.63
C LEU A 168 -32.16 19.95 12.52
N VAL A 169 -31.83 18.90 11.77
CA VAL A 169 -30.89 19.00 10.63
C VAL A 169 -31.46 19.82 9.48
N LYS A 170 -32.76 19.67 9.17
CA LYS A 170 -33.44 20.55 8.20
C LYS A 170 -33.40 22.01 8.63
N HIS A 171 -33.63 22.29 9.92
CA HIS A 171 -33.67 23.66 10.44
C HIS A 171 -32.29 24.31 10.61
N LEU A 172 -31.32 23.61 11.21
CA LEU A 172 -30.00 24.15 11.57
C LEU A 172 -28.97 24.11 10.44
N PHE A 173 -29.08 23.16 9.51
CA PHE A 173 -28.05 22.91 8.50
C PHE A 173 -28.54 23.00 7.04
N GLY A 174 -29.85 23.17 6.80
CA GLY A 174 -30.42 23.15 5.44
C GLY A 174 -30.19 21.82 4.71
N ARG A 175 -30.11 20.71 5.46
CA ARG A 175 -29.83 19.35 4.97
C ARG A 175 -30.87 18.37 5.50
N GLN A 176 -30.80 17.11 5.12
CA GLN A 176 -31.66 16.06 5.70
C GLN A 176 -30.91 14.75 5.94
N LEU A 177 -31.44 13.93 6.85
CA LEU A 177 -30.92 12.60 7.18
C LEU A 177 -31.67 11.51 6.43
N LEU A 178 -30.94 10.52 5.94
CA LEU A 178 -31.50 9.35 5.25
C LEU A 178 -32.12 8.38 6.26
N LYS A 179 -33.31 8.71 6.76
CA LYS A 179 -34.07 7.91 7.73
C LYS A 179 -34.84 6.75 7.07
N ASP A 180 -34.12 5.91 6.32
CA ASP A 180 -34.69 4.75 5.62
C ASP A 180 -35.35 3.76 6.61
N PRO A 181 -36.66 3.44 6.47
CA PRO A 181 -37.34 2.49 7.33
C PRO A 181 -36.75 1.07 7.30
N SER A 182 -36.16 0.64 6.18
CA SER A 182 -35.57 -0.70 6.03
C SER A 182 -34.29 -0.88 6.85
N VAL A 183 -33.55 0.21 7.09
CA VAL A 183 -32.36 0.24 7.97
C VAL A 183 -32.78 0.51 9.41
N ARG A 184 -33.57 1.56 9.64
CA ARG A 184 -33.99 1.98 11.00
C ARG A 184 -34.86 0.95 11.72
N CYS A 185 -35.69 0.21 10.99
CA CYS A 185 -36.51 -0.88 11.54
C CYS A 185 -35.93 -2.26 11.20
N SER A 186 -34.61 -2.36 11.00
CA SER A 186 -33.89 -3.62 10.79
C SER A 186 -33.72 -4.41 12.10
N ASN A 187 -33.18 -5.63 12.00
CA ASN A 187 -32.78 -6.37 13.19
C ASN A 187 -31.40 -5.87 13.68
N TRP A 188 -31.40 -4.98 14.66
CA TRP A 188 -30.18 -4.46 15.29
C TRP A 188 -29.42 -5.49 16.15
N GLU A 189 -30.05 -6.59 16.59
CA GLU A 189 -29.37 -7.73 17.24
C GLU A 189 -28.61 -8.61 16.22
N GLN A 190 -28.77 -8.40 14.91
CA GLN A 190 -28.11 -9.24 13.90
C GLN A 190 -26.60 -8.97 13.87
N PHE A 191 -25.82 -9.97 14.28
CA PHE A 191 -24.37 -9.91 14.22
C PHE A 191 -23.82 -10.51 12.92
N PRO A 192 -22.84 -9.85 12.24
CA PRO A 192 -22.41 -8.46 12.43
C PRO A 192 -23.39 -7.47 11.78
N LEU A 193 -23.39 -6.21 12.23
CA LEU A 193 -24.13 -5.14 11.55
C LEU A 193 -23.66 -4.97 10.10
N LYS A 194 -24.61 -4.63 9.22
CA LYS A 194 -24.36 -4.18 7.84
C LYS A 194 -23.69 -2.81 7.81
N GLU A 195 -23.05 -2.45 6.69
CA GLU A 195 -22.48 -1.11 6.50
C GLU A 195 -23.57 -0.01 6.50
N GLU A 196 -24.76 -0.29 5.97
CA GLU A 196 -25.93 0.60 6.00
C GLU A 196 -26.33 0.96 7.45
N GLN A 197 -26.42 -0.04 8.33
CA GLN A 197 -26.69 0.12 9.76
C GLN A 197 -25.59 0.93 10.47
N LYS A 198 -24.31 0.69 10.13
CA LYS A 198 -23.17 1.42 10.70
C LYS A 198 -23.14 2.88 10.26
N LEU A 199 -23.41 3.17 8.99
CA LEU A 199 -23.41 4.53 8.46
C LEU A 199 -24.59 5.34 8.99
N TYR A 200 -25.78 4.73 9.10
CA TYR A 200 -26.95 5.32 9.74
C TYR A 200 -26.62 5.76 11.19
N ALA A 201 -26.14 4.82 12.01
CA ALA A 201 -25.85 5.08 13.42
C ALA A 201 -24.69 6.10 13.61
N ALA A 202 -23.61 5.96 12.83
CA ALA A 202 -22.52 6.93 12.87
C ALA A 202 -22.98 8.34 12.45
N THR A 203 -23.92 8.46 11.52
CA THR A 203 -24.49 9.74 11.10
C THR A 203 -25.35 10.37 12.20
N ASP A 204 -26.20 9.59 12.86
CA ASP A 204 -27.06 10.10 13.93
C ASP A 204 -26.24 10.62 15.13
N ALA A 205 -25.28 9.82 15.63
CA ALA A 205 -24.39 10.25 16.69
C ALA A 205 -23.52 11.47 16.28
N TYR A 206 -23.02 11.50 15.03
CA TYR A 206 -22.23 12.64 14.51
C TYR A 206 -23.02 13.95 14.57
N VAL A 207 -24.23 13.94 14.02
CA VAL A 207 -25.13 15.10 13.95
C VAL A 207 -25.40 15.68 15.34
N CYS A 208 -25.61 14.84 16.35
CA CYS A 208 -25.85 15.30 17.71
C CYS A 208 -24.66 16.09 18.28
N THR A 209 -23.42 15.73 17.92
CA THR A 209 -22.22 16.49 18.30
C THR A 209 -22.19 17.84 17.59
N THR A 210 -22.37 17.85 16.26
CA THR A 210 -22.28 19.07 15.43
C THR A 210 -23.41 20.07 15.72
N ALA A 211 -24.61 19.60 16.09
CA ALA A 211 -25.72 20.45 16.50
C ALA A 211 -25.46 21.16 17.85
N PHE A 212 -24.69 20.54 18.74
CA PHE A 212 -24.31 21.10 20.03
C PHE A 212 -23.09 22.03 19.94
N GLN A 213 -22.07 21.61 19.18
CA GLN A 213 -20.81 22.31 18.97
C GLN A 213 -20.55 22.46 17.46
N PRO A 214 -21.15 23.47 16.79
CA PRO A 214 -20.84 23.77 15.41
C PRO A 214 -19.39 24.25 15.27
N PRO A 215 -18.66 23.83 14.21
CA PRO A 215 -17.26 24.20 14.02
C PRO A 215 -17.07 25.71 13.88
N GLN A 216 -16.01 26.27 14.50
CA GLN A 216 -15.76 27.71 14.52
C GLN A 216 -15.25 28.25 13.17
N LYS A 217 -16.18 28.43 12.22
CA LYS A 217 -16.16 29.54 11.24
C LYS A 217 -17.28 30.49 11.65
N GLY A 218 -16.95 31.75 11.93
CA GLY A 218 -17.74 32.61 12.83
C GLY A 218 -19.13 33.04 12.34
N VAL A 219 -20.15 32.22 12.57
CA VAL A 219 -21.56 32.63 12.70
C VAL A 219 -22.19 31.86 13.86
N ASN A 220 -22.93 32.53 14.74
CA ASN A 220 -23.77 31.86 15.74
C ASN A 220 -25.11 31.50 15.07
N PRO A 221 -25.48 30.21 14.91
CA PRO A 221 -26.64 29.83 14.10
C PRO A 221 -27.99 30.35 14.61
N PHE A 222 -28.04 30.86 15.85
CA PHE A 222 -29.25 31.41 16.47
C PHE A 222 -29.36 32.95 16.39
N SER A 223 -28.45 33.65 15.67
CA SER A 223 -28.43 35.13 15.60
C SER A 223 -28.86 35.74 14.25
N THR A 224 -29.47 34.97 13.33
CA THR A 224 -29.84 35.45 11.98
C THR A 224 -31.36 35.53 11.78
N VAL A 225 -32.04 36.30 12.64
CA VAL A 225 -33.45 36.67 12.48
C VAL A 225 -33.64 38.18 12.68
N LEU A 226 -33.10 38.97 11.74
CA LEU A 226 -33.46 40.36 11.43
C LEU A 226 -32.66 40.84 10.19
N LEU A 227 -33.17 41.85 9.49
CA LEU A 227 -32.61 42.47 8.26
C LEU A 227 -32.71 41.64 6.96
N ALA A 228 -33.93 41.62 6.38
CA ALA A 228 -34.16 41.26 4.98
C ALA A 228 -35.08 42.31 4.31
N ALA A 229 -34.59 43.54 4.11
CA ALA A 229 -35.31 44.59 3.38
C ALA A 229 -34.37 45.72 2.88
N GLY A 230 -34.37 46.00 1.56
CA GLY A 230 -34.01 47.33 1.02
C GLY A 230 -32.81 47.47 0.07
N TYR A 231 -33.11 47.77 -1.19
CA TYR A 231 -32.45 48.74 -2.12
C TYR A 231 -31.01 48.55 -2.68
N PHE A 232 -30.98 48.28 -4.00
CA PHE A 232 -30.15 48.87 -5.08
C PHE A 232 -28.98 49.84 -4.74
N PHE A 233 -27.79 49.62 -5.34
CA PHE A 233 -27.30 50.36 -6.54
C PHE A 233 -26.07 49.72 -7.24
N SER A 234 -25.49 50.40 -8.23
CA SER A 234 -24.50 49.92 -9.25
C SER A 234 -23.03 49.77 -8.78
N PRO A 235 -22.14 49.13 -9.59
CA PRO A 235 -20.82 48.64 -9.16
C PRO A 235 -19.59 49.48 -9.59
N LEU A 236 -18.47 49.33 -8.87
CA LEU A 236 -17.11 49.47 -9.41
C LEU A 236 -16.05 48.72 -8.55
N LEU A 237 -14.94 48.37 -9.22
CA LEU A 237 -13.59 47.91 -8.78
C LEU A 237 -13.17 48.08 -7.28
N ALA A 238 -12.34 47.22 -6.65
CA ALA A 238 -11.74 45.92 -7.03
C ALA A 238 -10.95 45.26 -5.87
N LEU A 239 -10.51 44.00 -6.09
CA LEU A 239 -9.35 43.28 -5.51
C LEU A 239 -9.40 42.67 -4.09
N LEU A 240 -9.00 41.38 -4.07
CA LEU A 240 -8.52 40.50 -2.98
C LEU A 240 -9.51 39.77 -2.05
N ASP A 241 -9.13 38.50 -1.79
CA ASP A 241 -9.54 37.53 -0.77
C ASP A 241 -11.03 37.17 -0.56
N VAL A 242 -11.46 36.02 -1.12
CA VAL A 242 -11.47 34.68 -0.46
C VAL A 242 -12.14 33.66 -1.39
N PHE A 243 -11.48 32.53 -1.68
CA PHE A 243 -12.09 31.40 -2.42
C PHE A 243 -12.93 30.47 -1.52
N PRO A 244 -14.03 29.89 -2.02
CA PRO A 244 -14.86 28.94 -1.26
C PRO A 244 -14.16 27.59 -1.04
N SER A 245 -14.50 26.90 0.05
CA SER A 245 -13.93 25.60 0.42
C SER A 245 -14.99 24.49 0.45
N GLY A 246 -14.84 23.49 -0.41
CA GLY A 246 -15.70 22.29 -0.45
C GLY A 246 -15.45 21.42 -1.70
N PHE A 247 -15.46 20.09 -1.53
CA PHE A 247 -15.03 19.07 -2.50
C PHE A 247 -13.52 19.14 -2.88
N VAL A 248 -12.81 18.04 -3.17
CA VAL A 248 -13.23 16.63 -3.38
C VAL A 248 -12.49 15.70 -2.41
N CYS A 249 -13.15 14.64 -1.93
CA CYS A 249 -12.46 13.47 -1.37
C CYS A 249 -13.17 12.18 -1.81
N PHE A 250 -12.70 11.57 -2.90
CA PHE A 250 -13.06 10.20 -3.30
C PHE A 250 -12.01 9.64 -4.28
N LEU A 251 -11.91 8.30 -4.34
CA LEU A 251 -11.07 7.50 -5.24
C LEU A 251 -9.53 7.65 -5.07
N LEU A 252 -8.89 6.65 -4.45
CA LEU A 252 -7.44 6.49 -4.43
C LEU A 252 -6.97 5.24 -5.20
N SER A 253 -6.86 5.39 -6.52
CA SER A 253 -5.76 4.77 -7.27
C SER A 253 -4.47 5.59 -7.00
N PRO A 254 -3.25 5.02 -7.02
CA PRO A 254 -2.02 5.74 -6.67
C PRO A 254 -1.52 6.68 -7.80
N THR A 255 -2.37 7.60 -8.29
CA THR A 255 -2.09 8.52 -9.39
C THR A 255 -2.61 9.93 -9.13
N LYS A 256 -1.68 10.88 -8.92
CA LYS A 256 -1.83 12.35 -8.88
C LYS A 256 -2.86 12.93 -7.89
N ASP A 257 -2.33 13.69 -6.92
CA ASP A 257 -3.08 14.60 -6.05
C ASP A 257 -3.51 15.84 -6.88
N PRO A 258 -4.81 16.10 -7.11
CA PRO A 258 -5.26 17.10 -8.08
C PRO A 258 -5.00 18.56 -7.66
N LEU A 259 -4.59 18.81 -6.40
CA LEU A 259 -4.18 20.12 -5.91
C LEU A 259 -2.66 20.30 -5.91
N LEU A 260 -1.88 19.25 -6.21
CA LEU A 260 -0.43 19.32 -6.31
C LEU A 260 -0.05 19.66 -7.76
N PRO A 261 0.53 20.84 -8.05
CA PRO A 261 0.96 21.18 -9.41
C PRO A 261 2.00 20.17 -9.92
N GLU A 262 2.00 19.89 -11.21
CA GLU A 262 2.97 18.95 -11.78
C GLU A 262 4.38 19.54 -11.81
N PRO A 263 5.44 18.72 -11.61
CA PRO A 263 6.81 19.19 -11.63
C PRO A 263 7.18 19.74 -13.01
N ALA A 264 7.36 21.07 -13.09
CA ALA A 264 7.78 21.76 -14.30
C ALA A 264 9.05 21.15 -14.92
N GLU A 265 9.23 21.34 -16.24
CA GLU A 265 10.32 20.71 -17.00
C GLU A 265 11.72 21.00 -16.43
N SER A 266 11.93 22.20 -15.86
CA SER A 266 13.16 22.58 -15.16
C SER A 266 13.48 21.66 -13.97
N HIS A 267 12.47 21.26 -13.18
CA HIS A 267 12.63 20.31 -12.08
C HIS A 267 13.01 18.92 -12.59
N ILE A 268 12.34 18.45 -13.65
CA ILE A 268 12.59 17.14 -14.26
C ILE A 268 13.97 17.10 -14.94
N MET A 269 14.42 18.20 -15.53
CA MET A 269 15.77 18.32 -16.10
C MET A 269 16.83 18.27 -14.99
N CYS A 270 16.67 19.03 -13.91
CA CYS A 270 17.56 18.98 -12.74
C CYS A 270 17.63 17.54 -12.16
N LEU A 271 16.47 16.89 -12.01
CA LEU A 271 16.34 15.52 -11.50
C LEU A 271 17.07 14.48 -12.38
N LYS A 272 16.94 14.59 -13.71
CA LYS A 272 17.61 13.72 -14.68
C LYS A 272 19.12 13.94 -14.68
N THR A 273 19.56 15.20 -14.74
CA THR A 273 20.98 15.57 -14.86
C THR A 273 21.80 15.19 -13.62
N TYR A 274 21.34 15.59 -12.42
CA TYR A 274 22.12 15.41 -11.19
C TYR A 274 21.82 14.11 -10.44
N PHE A 275 20.56 13.64 -10.45
CA PHE A 275 20.15 12.47 -9.66
C PHE A 275 19.88 11.21 -10.51
N GLY A 276 19.87 11.33 -11.84
CA GLY A 276 19.68 10.19 -12.75
C GLY A 276 18.28 9.56 -12.68
N HIS A 277 17.27 10.28 -12.22
CA HIS A 277 15.89 9.80 -12.11
C HIS A 277 15.01 10.42 -13.21
N SER A 278 14.14 9.59 -13.81
CA SER A 278 13.26 10.01 -14.91
C SER A 278 12.05 10.85 -14.43
N SER A 279 11.62 10.63 -13.19
CA SER A 279 10.44 11.23 -12.55
C SER A 279 10.54 11.13 -11.03
N PHE A 280 9.80 11.97 -10.30
CA PHE A 280 9.65 11.87 -8.84
C PHE A 280 8.64 10.80 -8.45
N LYS A 281 8.82 10.12 -7.32
CA LYS A 281 7.73 9.35 -6.70
C LYS A 281 6.66 10.31 -6.15
N PRO A 282 5.36 9.95 -6.13
CA PRO A 282 4.27 10.87 -5.79
C PRO A 282 4.46 11.64 -4.47
N VAL A 283 4.97 10.97 -3.44
CA VAL A 283 5.17 11.58 -2.11
C VAL A 283 6.47 12.41 -2.03
N GLN A 284 7.46 12.15 -2.91
CA GLN A 284 8.67 12.99 -2.97
C GLN A 284 8.35 14.38 -3.51
N TRP A 285 7.57 14.47 -4.60
CA TRP A 285 7.21 15.76 -5.18
C TRP A 285 6.35 16.60 -4.22
N LYS A 286 5.40 15.99 -3.51
CA LYS A 286 4.57 16.70 -2.50
C LYS A 286 5.38 17.34 -1.37
N VAL A 287 6.48 16.71 -0.97
CA VAL A 287 7.41 17.28 0.02
C VAL A 287 8.28 18.38 -0.60
N ILE A 288 8.85 18.12 -1.79
CA ILE A 288 9.76 19.06 -2.48
C ILE A 288 9.04 20.36 -2.85
N ASN A 289 7.83 20.30 -3.41
CA ASN A 289 7.02 21.47 -3.74
C ASN A 289 6.75 22.33 -2.50
N SER A 290 6.44 21.71 -1.35
CA SER A 290 6.13 22.43 -0.11
C SER A 290 7.36 23.09 0.55
N LEU A 291 8.57 22.64 0.22
CA LEU A 291 9.82 23.27 0.65
C LEU A 291 10.28 24.39 -0.28
N LEU A 292 10.01 24.26 -1.59
CA LEU A 292 10.35 25.26 -2.60
C LEU A 292 9.34 26.41 -2.61
N GLU A 293 8.07 26.10 -2.87
CA GLU A 293 6.99 27.08 -3.09
C GLU A 293 6.38 27.57 -1.77
N ASP A 294 5.81 26.67 -0.96
CA ASP A 294 5.12 27.05 0.30
C ASP A 294 6.08 27.57 1.39
N ARG A 295 7.40 27.35 1.22
CA ARG A 295 8.46 27.58 2.23
C ARG A 295 8.12 26.98 3.61
N ARG A 296 7.42 25.84 3.63
CA ARG A 296 6.74 25.29 4.80
C ARG A 296 7.55 24.20 5.51
N ASP A 297 7.47 24.17 6.84
CA ASP A 297 8.02 23.08 7.65
C ASP A 297 7.37 21.73 7.27
N ASN A 298 8.13 20.64 7.29
CA ASN A 298 7.68 19.34 6.82
C ASN A 298 8.09 18.23 7.81
N LEU A 299 7.18 17.32 8.16
CA LEU A 299 7.48 16.11 8.94
C LEU A 299 7.24 14.88 8.06
N VAL A 300 8.32 14.18 7.70
CA VAL A 300 8.34 13.19 6.62
C VAL A 300 8.67 11.81 7.17
N VAL A 301 7.63 10.98 7.31
CA VAL A 301 7.74 9.59 7.76
C VAL A 301 7.63 8.69 6.53
N MET A 302 8.78 8.24 6.04
CA MET A 302 8.91 7.45 4.81
C MET A 302 9.61 6.13 5.08
N ALA A 303 9.00 5.02 4.65
CA ALA A 303 9.56 3.68 4.74
C ALA A 303 11.01 3.60 4.18
N THR A 304 11.79 2.64 4.67
CA THR A 304 13.17 2.45 4.20
C THR A 304 13.19 2.09 2.70
N GLY A 305 14.09 2.72 1.94
CA GLY A 305 14.15 2.57 0.48
C GLY A 305 13.16 3.44 -0.32
N TYR A 306 12.23 4.18 0.32
CA TYR A 306 11.33 5.06 -0.43
C TYR A 306 12.08 6.19 -1.16
N GLY A 307 13.18 6.69 -0.59
CA GLY A 307 14.02 7.74 -1.19
C GLY A 307 13.94 9.08 -0.45
N LYS A 308 14.13 9.04 0.89
CA LYS A 308 14.12 10.21 1.76
C LYS A 308 15.12 11.29 1.33
N SER A 309 16.37 10.91 1.06
CA SER A 309 17.48 11.83 0.83
C SER A 309 17.20 12.86 -0.28
N LEU A 310 16.54 12.43 -1.37
CA LEU A 310 16.16 13.31 -2.47
C LEU A 310 15.28 14.49 -2.02
N CYS A 311 14.45 14.31 -0.99
CA CYS A 311 13.52 15.35 -0.51
C CYS A 311 14.24 16.55 0.11
N PHE A 312 15.47 16.38 0.62
CA PHE A 312 16.30 17.48 1.12
C PHE A 312 17.54 17.78 0.26
N GLN A 313 18.01 16.82 -0.55
CA GLN A 313 19.13 17.02 -1.48
C GLN A 313 18.70 17.76 -2.76
N PHE A 314 17.49 17.53 -3.27
CA PHE A 314 17.03 18.18 -4.51
C PHE A 314 16.82 19.70 -4.37
N PRO A 315 16.11 20.23 -3.35
CA PRO A 315 15.82 21.67 -3.28
C PRO A 315 17.03 22.61 -3.39
N PRO A 316 18.14 22.45 -2.64
CA PRO A 316 19.28 23.37 -2.75
C PRO A 316 20.08 23.21 -4.04
N VAL A 317 20.07 22.02 -4.65
CA VAL A 317 20.67 21.78 -5.97
C VAL A 317 19.85 22.47 -7.06
N TYR A 318 18.53 22.50 -6.94
CA TYR A 318 17.63 23.20 -7.85
C TYR A 318 17.70 24.73 -7.69
N THR A 319 17.65 25.26 -6.46
CA THR A 319 17.67 26.72 -6.23
C THR A 319 19.05 27.37 -6.37
N GLY A 320 20.12 26.58 -6.45
CA GLY A 320 21.49 27.12 -6.51
C GLY A 320 21.96 27.77 -5.19
N GLN A 321 21.37 27.36 -4.06
CA GLN A 321 21.69 27.83 -2.71
C GLN A 321 22.24 26.67 -1.84
N THR A 322 22.29 26.84 -0.52
CA THR A 322 22.80 25.82 0.41
C THR A 322 21.69 25.16 1.22
N GLY A 323 21.68 23.82 1.28
CA GLY A 323 20.88 23.04 2.22
C GLY A 323 21.73 22.52 3.37
N ILE A 324 21.25 22.71 4.60
CA ILE A 324 21.88 22.18 5.81
C ILE A 324 21.27 20.82 6.14
N VAL A 325 22.09 19.82 6.47
CA VAL A 325 21.62 18.48 6.85
C VAL A 325 22.23 18.08 8.19
N ILE A 326 21.37 17.97 9.21
CA ILE A 326 21.73 17.56 10.56
C ILE A 326 21.51 16.06 10.68
N CYS A 327 22.57 15.30 10.96
CA CYS A 327 22.54 13.84 11.01
C CYS A 327 23.31 13.31 12.24
N PRO A 328 22.81 12.27 12.94
CA PRO A 328 23.46 11.73 14.13
C PRO A 328 24.83 11.07 13.85
N LEU A 329 25.10 10.62 12.62
CA LEU A 329 26.15 9.63 12.35
C LEU A 329 27.13 10.09 11.27
N ILE A 330 28.39 10.27 11.68
CA ILE A 330 29.47 10.74 10.79
C ILE A 330 29.66 9.82 9.58
N SER A 331 29.62 8.50 9.76
CA SER A 331 29.75 7.56 8.63
C SER A 331 28.62 7.67 7.59
N LEU A 332 27.39 8.01 8.01
CA LEU A 332 26.28 8.24 7.08
C LEU A 332 26.46 9.57 6.33
N MET A 333 27.03 10.59 6.99
CA MET A 333 27.40 11.85 6.34
C MET A 333 28.55 11.66 5.35
N GLU A 334 29.57 10.87 5.68
CA GLU A 334 30.67 10.50 4.79
C GLU A 334 30.15 9.78 3.53
N ASP A 335 29.32 8.74 3.69
CA ASP A 335 28.73 8.00 2.56
C ASP A 335 27.84 8.90 1.67
N GLN A 336 27.03 9.78 2.26
CA GLN A 336 26.17 10.71 1.48
C GLN A 336 26.96 11.82 0.78
N VAL A 337 28.00 12.38 1.41
CA VAL A 337 28.90 13.37 0.77
C VAL A 337 29.65 12.75 -0.40
N LEU A 338 30.16 11.51 -0.25
CA LEU A 338 30.78 10.78 -1.34
C LEU A 338 29.81 10.54 -2.49
N GLN A 339 28.58 10.06 -2.20
CA GLN A 339 27.55 9.83 -3.22
C GLN A 339 27.23 11.11 -4.01
N LEU A 340 27.02 12.25 -3.34
CA LEU A 340 26.73 13.53 -3.98
C LEU A 340 27.90 14.03 -4.84
N THR A 341 29.13 13.90 -4.32
CA THR A 341 30.36 14.30 -5.04
C THR A 341 30.55 13.46 -6.31
N MET A 342 30.28 12.15 -6.27
CA MET A 342 30.32 11.28 -7.45
C MET A 342 29.24 11.61 -8.50
N THR A 343 28.13 12.25 -8.10
CA THR A 343 27.12 12.82 -9.02
C THR A 343 27.42 14.26 -9.47
N GLY A 344 28.59 14.81 -9.12
CA GLY A 344 28.96 16.19 -9.48
C GLY A 344 28.25 17.28 -8.68
N ILE A 345 27.56 16.92 -7.59
CA ILE A 345 26.95 17.86 -6.65
C ILE A 345 28.00 18.20 -5.58
N PRO A 346 28.44 19.46 -5.43
CA PRO A 346 29.42 19.82 -4.41
C PRO A 346 28.76 19.75 -3.03
N ALA A 347 29.20 18.80 -2.21
CA ALA A 347 28.76 18.59 -0.85
C ALA A 347 29.94 18.46 0.11
N CYS A 348 29.74 18.74 1.39
CA CYS A 348 30.77 18.57 2.42
C CYS A 348 30.18 18.17 3.78
N PHE A 349 31.04 17.64 4.64
CA PHE A 349 30.75 17.43 6.07
C PHE A 349 31.48 18.51 6.89
N LEU A 350 30.72 19.29 7.66
CA LEU A 350 31.24 20.30 8.58
C LEU A 350 31.22 19.78 10.03
N GLY A 351 32.38 19.85 10.67
CA GLY A 351 32.57 19.48 12.07
C GLY A 351 33.81 20.15 12.66
N SER A 352 34.09 19.89 13.94
CA SER A 352 35.17 20.54 14.70
C SER A 352 36.58 20.34 14.10
N ALA A 353 36.83 19.23 13.41
CA ALA A 353 38.12 18.90 12.83
C ALA A 353 38.41 19.54 11.45
N GLN A 354 37.47 20.29 10.86
CA GLN A 354 37.63 20.78 9.47
C GLN A 354 38.51 22.03 9.35
N SER A 355 39.28 22.07 8.26
CA SER A 355 40.25 23.12 7.98
C SER A 355 39.59 24.48 7.71
N LYS A 356 40.37 25.55 7.85
CA LYS A 356 39.91 26.93 7.59
C LYS A 356 39.39 27.10 6.15
N GLN A 357 40.09 26.51 5.17
CA GLN A 357 39.71 26.53 3.75
C GLN A 357 38.28 26.00 3.52
N VAL A 358 37.86 24.93 4.21
CA VAL A 358 36.49 24.40 4.07
C VAL A 358 35.45 25.43 4.56
N LYS A 359 35.74 26.14 5.66
CA LYS A 359 34.85 27.18 6.20
C LYS A 359 34.79 28.41 5.29
N ASP A 360 35.93 28.80 4.71
CA ASP A 360 36.03 29.91 3.77
C ASP A 360 35.30 29.56 2.44
N SER A 361 35.42 28.32 1.95
CA SER A 361 34.66 27.79 0.79
C SER A 361 33.14 27.71 1.04
N ILE A 362 32.71 27.39 2.27
CA ILE A 362 31.30 27.43 2.68
C ILE A 362 30.75 28.86 2.62
N ARG A 363 31.50 29.85 3.15
CA ARG A 363 31.16 31.28 3.06
C ARG A 363 31.16 31.80 1.61
N GLY A 364 32.04 31.27 0.77
CA GLY A 364 32.04 31.50 -0.68
C GLY A 364 30.92 30.76 -1.44
N GLY A 365 29.98 30.12 -0.74
CA GLY A 365 28.82 29.44 -1.34
C GLY A 365 29.14 28.21 -2.20
N GLN A 366 30.35 27.66 -2.12
CA GLN A 366 30.84 26.64 -3.08
C GLN A 366 30.13 25.28 -2.96
N TYR A 367 29.38 25.04 -1.89
CA TYR A 367 28.64 23.80 -1.64
C TYR A 367 27.13 23.98 -1.79
N ARG A 368 26.43 22.92 -2.23
CA ARG A 368 24.96 22.84 -2.24
C ARG A 368 24.40 22.12 -1.01
N VAL A 369 25.13 21.16 -0.45
CA VAL A 369 24.67 20.37 0.71
C VAL A 369 25.77 20.30 1.77
N ILE A 370 25.49 20.78 2.97
CA ILE A 370 26.42 20.75 4.11
C ILE A 370 25.85 19.86 5.21
N TYR A 371 26.53 18.74 5.46
CA TYR A 371 26.20 17.82 6.55
C TYR A 371 26.88 18.25 7.86
N MET A 372 26.21 18.13 9.00
CA MET A 372 26.78 18.44 10.32
C MET A 372 26.12 17.61 11.44
N THR A 373 26.81 17.48 12.58
CA THR A 373 26.22 16.82 13.75
C THR A 373 25.32 17.78 14.56
N PRO A 374 24.34 17.28 15.35
CA PRO A 374 23.50 18.11 16.21
C PRO A 374 24.29 18.93 17.24
N GLU A 375 25.41 18.40 17.73
CA GLU A 375 26.29 19.07 18.69
C GLU A 375 27.00 20.26 18.04
N PHE A 376 27.55 20.07 16.83
CA PHE A 376 28.19 21.15 16.09
C PHE A 376 27.17 22.23 15.71
N CYS A 377 26.00 21.82 15.22
CA CYS A 377 24.92 22.72 14.83
C CYS A 377 24.44 23.60 16.01
N SER A 378 24.15 22.99 17.16
CA SER A 378 23.70 23.70 18.36
C SER A 378 24.74 24.69 18.90
N GLY A 379 26.04 24.43 18.71
CA GLY A 379 27.13 25.28 19.16
C GLY A 379 27.61 26.35 18.17
N ASN A 380 27.09 26.37 16.92
CA ASN A 380 27.58 27.26 15.85
C ASN A 380 26.42 28.00 15.14
N LEU A 381 25.39 28.41 15.88
CA LEU A 381 24.19 29.07 15.33
C LEU A 381 24.52 30.37 14.55
N GLU A 382 25.50 31.15 15.00
CA GLU A 382 25.96 32.37 14.33
C GLU A 382 26.48 32.11 12.91
N LEU A 383 27.17 30.97 12.68
CA LEU A 383 27.68 30.59 11.37
C LEU A 383 26.54 30.30 10.38
N LEU A 384 25.39 29.83 10.86
CA LEU A 384 24.21 29.60 10.02
C LEU A 384 23.52 30.92 9.66
N GLN A 385 23.50 31.91 10.57
CA GLN A 385 23.01 33.27 10.28
C GLN A 385 23.92 34.01 9.30
N ASP A 386 25.24 33.86 9.44
CA ASP A 386 26.25 34.40 8.52
C ASP A 386 26.10 33.80 7.11
N LEU A 387 25.93 32.48 7.03
CA LEU A 387 25.71 31.76 5.77
C LEU A 387 24.38 32.12 5.08
N ASP A 388 23.28 32.27 5.85
CA ASP A 388 21.99 32.68 5.28
C ASP A 388 22.03 34.11 4.71
N ARG A 389 22.73 35.03 5.39
CA ARG A 389 22.91 36.42 4.92
C ARG A 389 23.81 36.54 3.69
N THR A 390 24.75 35.60 3.48
CA THR A 390 25.78 35.70 2.43
C THR A 390 25.50 34.81 1.21
N VAL A 391 24.87 33.66 1.40
CA VAL A 391 24.60 32.66 0.34
C VAL A 391 23.11 32.30 0.25
N GLY A 392 22.38 32.37 1.37
CA GLY A 392 20.99 31.94 1.49
C GLY A 392 20.86 30.43 1.74
N ILE A 393 20.05 30.07 2.75
CA ILE A 393 19.79 28.67 3.09
C ILE A 393 18.40 28.24 2.56
N THR A 394 18.37 27.26 1.66
CA THR A 394 17.11 26.74 1.08
C THR A 394 16.26 26.06 2.15
N LEU A 395 16.87 25.21 2.98
CA LEU A 395 16.23 24.41 4.03
C LEU A 395 17.22 23.95 5.10
N ILE A 396 16.69 23.53 6.24
CA ILE A 396 17.41 22.72 7.24
C ILE A 396 16.72 21.36 7.33
N ALA A 397 17.45 20.28 7.04
CA ALA A 397 16.99 18.92 7.23
C ALA A 397 17.49 18.35 8.57
N VAL A 398 16.62 17.65 9.27
CA VAL A 398 16.97 16.80 10.43
C VAL A 398 16.68 15.36 10.05
N ASP A 399 17.71 14.60 9.70
CA ASP A 399 17.57 13.20 9.31
C ASP A 399 17.63 12.27 10.53
N GLU A 400 16.90 11.16 10.43
CA GLU A 400 16.56 10.26 11.54
C GLU A 400 16.05 10.98 12.81
N ALA A 401 15.11 11.90 12.61
CA ALA A 401 14.50 12.74 13.64
C ALA A 401 13.86 11.96 14.83
N HIS A 402 13.60 10.65 14.72
CA HIS A 402 13.14 9.82 15.85
C HIS A 402 14.10 9.85 17.05
N CYS A 403 15.40 10.11 16.83
CA CYS A 403 16.39 10.32 17.89
C CYS A 403 15.98 11.39 18.91
N ILE A 404 15.17 12.39 18.53
CA ILE A 404 14.67 13.47 19.41
C ILE A 404 13.81 12.91 20.56
N SER A 405 12.99 11.89 20.28
CA SER A 405 12.12 11.22 21.25
C SER A 405 12.83 10.00 21.85
N GLU A 406 13.30 9.06 21.01
CA GLU A 406 13.85 7.77 21.47
C GLU A 406 15.18 7.89 22.22
N TRP A 407 16.04 8.85 21.86
CA TRP A 407 17.39 9.00 22.43
C TRP A 407 17.57 10.28 23.24
N GLY A 408 16.59 11.19 23.22
CA GLY A 408 16.62 12.47 23.92
C GLY A 408 16.61 12.38 25.45
N HIS A 409 16.38 11.19 26.02
CA HIS A 409 16.50 10.89 27.45
C HIS A 409 17.85 10.26 27.84
N ASP A 410 18.56 9.58 26.92
CA ASP A 410 19.58 8.57 27.32
C ASP A 410 20.83 8.46 26.42
N PHE A 411 20.87 9.10 25.24
CA PHE A 411 22.05 9.00 24.35
C PHE A 411 22.48 10.30 23.65
N ARG A 412 21.56 11.21 23.28
CA ARG A 412 21.92 12.53 22.70
C ARG A 412 20.92 13.63 23.04
N SER A 413 21.19 14.38 24.11
CA SER A 413 20.47 15.61 24.47
C SER A 413 20.59 16.73 23.43
N SER A 414 21.66 16.72 22.62
CA SER A 414 21.94 17.65 21.51
C SER A 414 20.86 17.72 20.42
N PHE A 415 19.98 16.73 20.35
CA PHE A 415 18.79 16.78 19.49
C PHE A 415 17.68 17.68 20.03
N ARG A 416 17.60 17.89 21.35
CA ARG A 416 16.56 18.71 22.00
C ARG A 416 16.88 20.19 21.98
N SER A 417 18.14 20.58 21.80
CA SER A 417 18.55 21.97 21.53
C SER A 417 18.25 22.43 20.10
N LEU A 418 17.91 21.54 19.17
CA LEU A 418 17.66 21.91 17.76
C LEU A 418 16.44 22.82 17.57
N GLY A 419 15.48 22.85 18.49
CA GLY A 419 14.39 23.84 18.51
C GLY A 419 14.85 25.30 18.64
N LEU A 420 16.13 25.56 18.97
CA LEU A 420 16.72 26.89 18.87
C LEU A 420 16.84 27.35 17.41
N LEU A 421 16.99 26.44 16.44
CA LEU A 421 17.15 26.78 15.03
C LEU A 421 15.94 27.56 14.49
N LYS A 422 14.70 27.15 14.81
CA LYS A 422 13.50 27.86 14.36
C LYS A 422 13.30 29.22 15.05
N LYS A 423 14.00 29.48 16.15
CA LYS A 423 14.04 30.79 16.82
C LYS A 423 15.09 31.71 16.19
N THR A 424 16.27 31.16 15.89
CA THR A 424 17.40 31.87 15.25
C THR A 424 17.15 32.16 13.76
N LEU A 425 16.44 31.26 13.07
CA LEU A 425 16.23 31.21 11.62
C LEU A 425 14.75 30.92 11.29
N PRO A 426 13.81 31.82 11.64
CA PRO A 426 12.37 31.54 11.58
C PRO A 426 11.80 31.33 10.17
N TRP A 427 12.41 31.94 9.15
CA TRP A 427 11.95 31.94 7.76
C TRP A 427 12.43 30.74 6.93
N ILE A 428 13.40 29.97 7.44
CA ILE A 428 13.92 28.78 6.74
C ILE A 428 13.02 27.58 7.08
N PRO A 429 12.53 26.82 6.09
CA PRO A 429 11.77 25.60 6.35
C PRO A 429 12.66 24.52 6.94
N ILE A 430 12.16 23.88 8.00
CA ILE A 430 12.77 22.71 8.61
C ILE A 430 12.01 21.46 8.11
N ILE A 431 12.75 20.53 7.51
CA ILE A 431 12.26 19.18 7.18
C ILE A 431 12.82 18.17 8.17
N ALA A 432 11.95 17.59 8.99
CA ALA A 432 12.29 16.46 9.85
C ALA A 432 11.96 15.15 9.13
N LEU A 433 12.94 14.27 8.94
CA LEU A 433 12.76 12.98 8.24
C LEU A 433 13.02 11.80 9.16
N THR A 434 12.29 10.70 8.96
CA THR A 434 12.63 9.43 9.61
C THR A 434 12.08 8.18 8.90
N ALA A 435 12.67 7.01 9.16
CA ALA A 435 12.12 5.70 8.82
C ALA A 435 10.96 5.25 9.71
N THR A 436 10.97 5.60 11.00
CA THR A 436 10.04 5.11 12.02
C THR A 436 9.58 6.25 12.91
N ALA A 437 8.27 6.50 12.96
CA ALA A 437 7.66 7.33 13.98
C ALA A 437 6.21 6.91 14.20
N SER A 438 5.91 6.43 15.41
CA SER A 438 4.55 6.31 15.94
C SER A 438 3.91 7.70 16.08
N PRO A 439 2.58 7.82 16.25
CA PRO A 439 1.91 9.11 16.40
C PRO A 439 2.47 9.98 17.54
N SER A 440 2.87 9.38 18.68
CA SER A 440 3.51 10.10 19.79
C SER A 440 4.90 10.63 19.42
N ILE A 441 5.74 9.83 18.76
CA ILE A 441 7.07 10.27 18.28
C ILE A 441 6.93 11.43 17.28
N ARG A 442 5.89 11.44 16.44
CA ARG A 442 5.60 12.57 15.53
C ARG A 442 5.31 13.85 16.31
N GLN A 443 4.48 13.78 17.35
CA GLN A 443 4.14 14.93 18.20
C GLN A 443 5.38 15.46 18.95
N ASP A 444 6.23 14.58 19.49
CA ASP A 444 7.50 14.96 20.12
C ASP A 444 8.44 15.69 19.17
N ILE A 445 8.57 15.21 17.92
CA ILE A 445 9.44 15.84 16.90
C ILE A 445 8.93 17.25 16.57
N VAL A 446 7.62 17.43 16.34
CA VAL A 446 7.02 18.75 16.08
C VAL A 446 7.29 19.70 17.25
N LYS A 447 7.06 19.24 18.48
CA LYS A 447 7.20 20.05 19.70
C LYS A 447 8.65 20.42 20.01
N CYS A 448 9.60 19.50 19.83
CA CYS A 448 11.01 19.73 20.15
C CYS A 448 11.76 20.55 19.07
N LEU A 449 11.29 20.54 17.82
CA LEU A 449 11.87 21.36 16.74
C LEU A 449 11.14 22.70 16.51
N ASP A 450 10.07 22.99 17.27
CA ASP A 450 9.24 24.20 17.14
C ASP A 450 8.63 24.36 15.73
N LEU A 451 8.25 23.24 15.08
CA LEU A 451 7.77 23.24 13.69
C LEU A 451 6.42 23.95 13.56
N ARG A 452 6.33 24.91 12.63
CA ARG A 452 5.18 25.81 12.50
C ARG A 452 4.21 25.31 11.43
N ASN A 453 3.06 24.78 11.88
CA ASN A 453 2.03 24.17 11.02
C ASN A 453 2.62 23.22 9.95
N PRO A 454 3.43 22.21 10.34
CA PRO A 454 4.19 21.42 9.37
C PRO A 454 3.28 20.56 8.49
N GLN A 455 3.65 20.38 7.22
CA GLN A 455 3.05 19.35 6.38
C GLN A 455 3.52 17.96 6.89
N VAL A 456 2.63 17.24 7.58
CA VAL A 456 2.87 15.88 8.05
C VAL A 456 2.60 14.89 6.92
N THR A 457 3.65 14.21 6.45
CA THR A 457 3.61 13.33 5.28
C THR A 457 4.05 11.92 5.67
N CYS A 458 3.13 10.96 5.67
CA CYS A 458 3.40 9.54 5.94
C CYS A 458 3.18 8.69 4.69
N THR A 459 4.15 7.85 4.29
CA THR A 459 3.90 6.73 3.37
C THR A 459 3.16 5.60 4.10
N SER A 460 2.74 4.54 3.40
CA SER A 460 2.57 3.25 4.10
C SER A 460 3.93 2.75 4.58
N PHE A 461 3.92 1.91 5.61
CA PHE A 461 5.12 1.21 6.10
C PHE A 461 5.29 -0.17 5.45
N ASP A 462 4.40 -0.56 4.52
CA ASP A 462 4.48 -1.85 3.84
C ASP A 462 5.72 -1.95 2.92
N ARG A 463 6.29 -3.15 2.93
CA ARG A 463 7.46 -3.57 2.16
C ARG A 463 7.11 -4.93 1.56
N PRO A 464 6.29 -4.98 0.48
CA PRO A 464 5.78 -6.25 -0.06
C PRO A 464 6.87 -7.19 -0.56
N ASN A 465 8.08 -6.68 -0.82
CA ASN A 465 9.24 -7.47 -1.23
C ASN A 465 10.02 -8.12 -0.06
N LEU A 466 9.56 -8.00 1.18
CA LEU A 466 10.18 -8.62 2.36
C LEU A 466 9.30 -9.75 2.92
N TYR A 467 9.74 -10.99 2.82
CA TYR A 467 9.15 -12.12 3.56
C TYR A 467 9.59 -12.06 5.04
N LEU A 468 8.69 -12.40 5.96
CA LEU A 468 8.90 -12.26 7.41
C LEU A 468 8.68 -13.60 8.12
N GLU A 469 9.56 -13.99 9.03
CA GLU A 469 9.45 -15.27 9.74
C GLU A 469 10.00 -15.19 11.18
N VAL A 470 9.40 -15.94 12.10
CA VAL A 470 9.86 -16.04 13.50
C VAL A 470 9.98 -17.50 13.93
N GLY A 471 11.22 -17.95 14.14
CA GLY A 471 11.57 -19.25 14.68
C GLY A 471 12.07 -19.20 16.13
N GLN A 472 12.11 -20.36 16.79
CA GLN A 472 12.78 -20.55 18.07
C GLN A 472 14.24 -20.96 17.83
N GLN A 473 15.17 -20.48 18.66
CA GLN A 473 16.54 -21.02 18.71
C GLN A 473 16.51 -22.47 19.21
N SER A 474 17.29 -23.37 18.60
CA SER A 474 17.41 -24.76 19.09
C SER A 474 18.50 -24.95 20.15
N GLY A 475 19.20 -23.87 20.52
CA GLY A 475 20.34 -23.88 21.45
C GLY A 475 21.68 -24.20 20.79
N ASP A 476 21.69 -24.53 19.49
CA ASP A 476 22.90 -24.73 18.69
C ASP A 476 22.93 -23.76 17.50
N ILE A 477 23.78 -22.74 17.61
CA ILE A 477 23.99 -21.71 16.58
C ILE A 477 24.36 -22.32 15.22
N CYS A 478 25.15 -23.41 15.20
CA CYS A 478 25.55 -24.07 13.96
C CYS A 478 24.33 -24.70 13.26
N ARG A 479 23.43 -25.34 14.01
CA ARG A 479 22.20 -25.92 13.49
C ARG A 479 21.21 -24.84 13.06
N ASP A 480 21.02 -23.82 13.89
CA ASP A 480 20.05 -22.74 13.67
C ASP A 480 20.37 -21.88 12.44
N LEU A 481 21.64 -21.68 12.11
CA LEU A 481 22.04 -20.91 10.93
C LEU A 481 22.19 -21.76 9.67
N LYS A 482 22.42 -23.08 9.80
CA LYS A 482 22.63 -23.98 8.65
C LYS A 482 21.42 -24.11 7.72
N GLN A 483 20.21 -23.84 8.21
CA GLN A 483 19.00 -23.83 7.36
C GLN A 483 18.98 -22.70 6.31
N PHE A 484 19.78 -21.64 6.50
CA PHE A 484 19.90 -20.51 5.55
C PHE A 484 21.11 -20.63 4.61
N LEU A 485 21.83 -21.75 4.66
CA LEU A 485 23.08 -21.94 3.94
C LEU A 485 22.95 -22.99 2.83
N THR A 486 23.21 -22.58 1.60
CA THR A 486 23.28 -23.46 0.43
C THR A 486 24.66 -24.11 0.36
N ARG A 487 24.69 -25.45 0.21
CA ARG A 487 25.94 -26.19 0.01
C ARG A 487 26.42 -26.01 -1.43
N LYS A 488 27.65 -25.54 -1.61
CA LYS A 488 28.27 -25.27 -2.91
C LYS A 488 29.48 -26.19 -3.09
N GLY A 489 29.33 -27.20 -3.94
CA GLY A 489 30.34 -28.25 -4.11
C GLY A 489 30.49 -29.16 -2.89
N SER A 490 31.70 -29.68 -2.67
CA SER A 490 31.97 -30.72 -1.67
C SER A 490 31.85 -30.25 -0.22
N SER A 491 32.47 -29.10 0.14
CA SER A 491 32.71 -28.75 1.55
C SER A 491 32.48 -27.27 1.93
N VAL A 492 31.93 -26.46 1.02
CA VAL A 492 31.68 -25.02 1.25
C VAL A 492 30.18 -24.75 1.42
N TYR A 493 29.84 -23.85 2.34
CA TYR A 493 28.50 -23.30 2.52
C TYR A 493 28.54 -21.80 2.22
N GLU A 494 27.53 -21.32 1.49
CA GLU A 494 27.33 -19.91 1.17
C GLU A 494 25.87 -19.51 1.45
N PHE A 495 25.61 -18.22 1.66
CA PHE A 495 24.25 -17.69 1.67
C PHE A 495 23.78 -17.48 0.21
N GLU A 496 22.46 -17.49 -0.06
CA GLU A 496 21.92 -17.15 -1.40
C GLU A 496 22.20 -15.68 -1.80
N GLY A 497 22.67 -14.83 -0.88
CA GLY A 497 23.17 -13.49 -1.18
C GLY A 497 23.63 -12.70 0.05
N PRO A 498 23.91 -11.39 -0.09
CA PRO A 498 24.43 -10.56 0.99
C PRO A 498 23.50 -10.55 2.21
N THR A 499 24.07 -10.88 3.36
CA THR A 499 23.34 -11.22 4.60
C THR A 499 23.82 -10.36 5.78
N ILE A 500 22.90 -9.92 6.63
CA ILE A 500 23.23 -9.31 7.94
C ILE A 500 22.63 -10.16 9.06
N ILE A 501 23.43 -10.49 10.08
CA ILE A 501 22.96 -11.19 11.27
C ILE A 501 23.06 -10.25 12.48
N TYR A 502 21.94 -9.74 12.97
CA TYR A 502 21.86 -8.92 14.17
C TYR A 502 21.84 -9.79 15.43
N CYS A 503 22.71 -9.48 16.39
CA CYS A 503 22.78 -10.13 17.71
C CYS A 503 22.69 -9.07 18.83
N PRO A 504 22.09 -9.40 19.99
CA PRO A 504 21.86 -8.43 21.07
C PRO A 504 23.15 -8.00 21.81
N THR A 505 24.22 -8.79 21.75
CA THR A 505 25.48 -8.53 22.48
C THR A 505 26.73 -8.77 21.63
N ARG A 506 27.86 -8.14 22.01
CA ARG A 506 29.18 -8.34 21.37
C ARG A 506 29.63 -9.81 21.44
N LYS A 507 29.47 -10.43 22.61
CA LYS A 507 29.75 -11.86 22.82
C LYS A 507 28.94 -12.76 21.89
N ALA A 508 27.65 -12.46 21.68
CA ALA A 508 26.83 -13.19 20.74
C ALA A 508 27.32 -13.05 19.28
N THR A 509 27.75 -11.84 18.86
CA THR A 509 28.34 -11.67 17.52
C THR A 509 29.63 -12.48 17.34
N GLU A 510 30.49 -12.56 18.36
CA GLU A 510 31.72 -13.38 18.34
C GLU A 510 31.39 -14.88 18.25
N GLN A 511 30.41 -15.35 19.02
CA GLN A 511 29.95 -16.74 19.02
C GLN A 511 29.33 -17.15 17.68
N VAL A 512 28.53 -16.29 17.06
CA VAL A 512 27.92 -16.52 15.74
C VAL A 512 28.99 -16.55 14.63
N VAL A 513 29.99 -15.66 14.65
CA VAL A 513 31.13 -15.73 13.72
C VAL A 513 31.95 -17.01 13.92
N CYS A 514 32.13 -17.47 15.16
CA CYS A 514 32.77 -18.75 15.43
C CYS A 514 31.98 -19.94 14.85
N ALA A 515 30.64 -19.92 14.93
CA ALA A 515 29.78 -20.94 14.34
C ALA A 515 29.85 -20.95 12.80
N LEU A 516 29.75 -19.77 12.15
CA LEU A 516 29.83 -19.64 10.70
C LEU A 516 31.20 -20.04 10.13
N LYS A 517 32.30 -19.71 10.84
CA LYS A 517 33.66 -20.14 10.45
C LYS A 517 33.83 -21.66 10.49
N LYS A 518 33.18 -22.38 11.42
CA LYS A 518 33.16 -23.86 11.44
C LYS A 518 32.39 -24.47 10.25
N LEU A 519 31.57 -23.68 9.57
CA LEU A 519 30.84 -24.05 8.35
C LEU A 519 31.53 -23.53 7.08
N ASN A 520 32.77 -23.03 7.17
CA ASN A 520 33.53 -22.42 6.08
C ASN A 520 32.84 -21.20 5.41
N VAL A 521 31.97 -20.48 6.13
CA VAL A 521 31.25 -19.31 5.60
C VAL A 521 32.06 -18.03 5.78
N THR A 522 32.31 -17.32 4.68
CA THR A 522 33.02 -16.03 4.67
C THR A 522 32.17 -14.93 5.35
N CYS A 523 32.55 -14.56 6.57
CA CYS A 523 31.82 -13.59 7.39
C CYS A 523 32.72 -12.62 8.18
N GLY A 524 32.27 -11.37 8.30
CA GLY A 524 32.86 -10.33 9.15
C GLY A 524 32.06 -10.10 10.44
N ILE A 525 32.66 -9.35 11.38
CA ILE A 525 32.05 -8.95 12.65
C ILE A 525 31.90 -7.42 12.71
N TYR A 526 30.84 -6.89 13.32
CA TYR A 526 30.68 -5.44 13.52
C TYR A 526 30.01 -5.07 14.85
N HIS A 527 30.78 -4.46 15.75
CA HIS A 527 30.26 -3.87 16.98
C HIS A 527 31.09 -2.69 17.49
N ALA A 528 30.47 -1.84 18.32
CA ALA A 528 31.08 -0.64 18.88
C ALA A 528 32.39 -0.87 19.67
N GLY A 529 32.67 -2.11 20.11
CA GLY A 529 33.96 -2.48 20.72
C GLY A 529 35.14 -2.66 19.76
N MET A 530 34.95 -2.55 18.43
CA MET A 530 36.03 -2.69 17.44
C MET A 530 36.71 -1.36 17.12
N GLY A 531 38.02 -1.42 16.87
CA GLY A 531 38.81 -0.26 16.44
C GLY A 531 38.30 0.35 15.13
N ASN A 532 38.40 1.68 15.00
CA ASN A 532 37.84 2.42 13.87
C ASN A 532 38.36 1.95 12.51
N LYS A 533 39.62 1.47 12.43
CA LYS A 533 40.16 0.86 11.22
C LYS A 533 39.38 -0.41 10.84
N GLN A 534 39.36 -1.42 11.72
CA GLN A 534 38.64 -2.68 11.51
C GLN A 534 37.16 -2.49 11.13
N ARG A 535 36.48 -1.52 11.76
CA ARG A 535 35.09 -1.20 11.41
C ARG A 535 34.93 -0.67 9.97
N ARG A 536 35.84 0.20 9.51
CA ARG A 536 35.85 0.65 8.10
C ARG A 536 36.24 -0.48 7.15
N ASP A 537 37.26 -1.26 7.50
CA ASP A 537 37.74 -2.39 6.69
C ASP A 537 36.59 -3.41 6.46
N THR A 538 35.88 -3.83 7.51
CA THR A 538 34.72 -4.74 7.38
C THR A 538 33.51 -4.10 6.69
N HIS A 539 33.28 -2.78 6.85
CA HIS A 539 32.23 -2.07 6.10
C HIS A 539 32.54 -2.07 4.61
N HIS A 540 33.78 -1.74 4.22
CA HIS A 540 34.22 -1.75 2.82
C HIS A 540 34.11 -3.15 2.21
N GLN A 541 34.59 -4.18 2.91
CA GLN A 541 34.47 -5.57 2.48
C GLN A 541 33.02 -5.98 2.18
N PHE A 542 32.07 -5.62 3.05
CA PHE A 542 30.65 -5.96 2.85
C PHE A 542 30.00 -5.12 1.73
N MET A 543 30.32 -3.83 1.65
CA MET A 543 29.85 -2.96 0.56
C MET A 543 30.41 -3.39 -0.80
N ARG A 544 31.62 -3.97 -0.82
CA ARG A 544 32.30 -4.49 -2.00
C ARG A 544 31.97 -5.96 -2.36
N ASP A 545 31.05 -6.62 -1.66
CA ASP A 545 30.74 -8.05 -1.83
C ASP A 545 31.94 -9.01 -1.58
N GLU A 546 33.03 -8.54 -0.96
CA GLU A 546 34.21 -9.34 -0.58
C GLU A 546 33.89 -10.32 0.56
N ILE A 547 32.87 -10.00 1.39
CA ILE A 547 32.30 -10.88 2.40
C ILE A 547 30.78 -10.97 2.23
N GLN A 548 30.23 -12.20 2.21
CA GLN A 548 28.78 -12.40 2.02
C GLN A 548 27.96 -12.02 3.26
N CYS A 549 28.53 -12.13 4.46
CA CYS A 549 27.81 -11.96 5.71
C CYS A 549 28.54 -11.02 6.67
N VAL A 550 27.81 -10.11 7.33
CA VAL A 550 28.30 -9.40 8.52
C VAL A 550 27.42 -9.72 9.73
N VAL A 551 28.07 -10.14 10.80
CA VAL A 551 27.46 -10.45 12.09
C VAL A 551 27.63 -9.24 13.00
N ALA A 552 26.53 -8.67 13.45
CA ALA A 552 26.44 -7.28 13.85
C ALA A 552 25.68 -7.08 15.16
N THR A 553 26.03 -6.02 15.88
CA THR A 553 25.12 -5.38 16.84
C THR A 553 24.39 -4.23 16.15
N VAL A 554 23.35 -3.66 16.77
CA VAL A 554 22.60 -2.47 16.30
C VAL A 554 23.52 -1.35 15.76
N ALA A 555 24.71 -1.20 16.35
CA ALA A 555 25.76 -0.25 15.97
C ALA A 555 26.26 -0.37 14.50
N PHE A 556 26.03 -1.48 13.81
CA PHE A 556 26.31 -1.62 12.37
C PHE A 556 25.24 -0.94 11.51
N GLY A 557 23.97 -1.02 11.92
CA GLY A 557 22.86 -0.86 11.00
C GLY A 557 22.77 0.52 10.37
N MET A 558 22.67 1.56 11.20
CA MET A 558 22.05 2.84 10.83
C MET A 558 22.64 3.51 9.58
N GLY A 559 23.97 3.46 9.38
CA GLY A 559 24.62 4.08 8.21
C GLY A 559 24.52 3.31 6.89
N ILE A 560 24.27 2.00 6.90
CA ILE A 560 24.46 1.14 5.72
C ILE A 560 23.48 1.50 4.59
N ASN A 561 24.02 1.66 3.38
CA ASN A 561 23.25 1.82 2.15
C ASN A 561 23.59 0.80 1.04
N LYS A 562 23.83 -0.47 1.41
CA LYS A 562 23.86 -1.59 0.46
C LYS A 562 22.44 -1.88 -0.03
N ALA A 563 22.21 -1.77 -1.35
CA ALA A 563 20.87 -1.91 -1.93
C ALA A 563 20.39 -3.37 -2.01
N ASP A 564 21.33 -4.31 -2.11
CA ASP A 564 21.15 -5.68 -2.57
C ASP A 564 21.23 -6.75 -1.45
N ILE A 565 20.98 -6.35 -0.19
CA ILE A 565 20.85 -7.28 0.95
C ILE A 565 19.65 -8.20 0.73
N ARG A 566 19.88 -9.52 0.72
CA ARG A 566 18.89 -10.57 0.45
C ARG A 566 18.32 -11.21 1.71
N LEU A 567 19.07 -11.20 2.81
CA LEU A 567 18.69 -11.85 4.06
C LEU A 567 19.07 -11.00 5.26
N VAL A 568 18.14 -10.82 6.20
CA VAL A 568 18.40 -10.31 7.54
C VAL A 568 17.98 -11.36 8.56
N ILE A 569 18.87 -11.70 9.49
CA ILE A 569 18.60 -12.64 10.59
C ILE A 569 18.76 -11.90 11.91
N HIS A 570 17.76 -11.92 12.77
CA HIS A 570 17.90 -11.50 14.16
C HIS A 570 18.16 -12.74 15.02
N TYR A 571 19.42 -12.97 15.42
CA TYR A 571 19.82 -14.04 16.32
C TYR A 571 19.76 -13.54 17.77
N GLY A 572 18.56 -13.59 18.34
CA GLY A 572 18.14 -13.03 19.61
C GLY A 572 16.94 -12.08 19.45
N ALA A 573 16.06 -12.02 20.44
CA ALA A 573 14.89 -11.13 20.41
C ALA A 573 15.32 -9.64 20.23
N PRO A 574 14.78 -8.93 19.21
CA PRO A 574 14.94 -7.49 19.08
C PRO A 574 14.45 -6.73 20.32
N LYS A 575 14.96 -5.50 20.52
CA LYS A 575 14.61 -4.68 21.70
C LYS A 575 13.16 -4.17 21.66
N GLU A 576 12.75 -3.66 20.49
CA GLU A 576 11.46 -3.02 20.23
C GLU A 576 11.14 -3.01 18.73
N MET A 577 9.89 -2.75 18.37
CA MET A 577 9.38 -2.83 17.01
C MET A 577 10.04 -1.83 16.06
N GLU A 578 10.37 -0.64 16.57
CA GLU A 578 11.08 0.45 15.88
C GLU A 578 12.46 0.00 15.40
N SER A 579 13.28 -0.52 16.32
CA SER A 579 14.60 -1.09 16.01
C SER A 579 14.47 -2.23 14.98
N TYR A 580 13.57 -3.18 15.23
CA TYR A 580 13.35 -4.33 14.36
C TYR A 580 12.94 -3.92 12.93
N TYR A 581 12.07 -2.92 12.77
CA TYR A 581 11.68 -2.39 11.46
C TYR A 581 12.83 -1.68 10.73
N GLN A 582 13.62 -0.86 11.43
CA GLN A 582 14.81 -0.24 10.83
C GLN A 582 15.87 -1.26 10.39
N GLU A 583 16.02 -2.36 11.16
CA GLU A 583 17.00 -3.42 10.91
C GLU A 583 16.56 -4.34 9.77
N MET A 584 15.32 -4.85 9.77
CA MET A 584 14.76 -5.62 8.65
C MET A 584 14.71 -4.78 7.38
N GLY A 585 14.40 -3.48 7.49
CA GLY A 585 14.23 -2.54 6.39
C GLY A 585 15.50 -2.24 5.58
N ARG A 586 16.63 -2.87 5.91
CA ARG A 586 17.87 -2.83 5.11
C ARG A 586 17.85 -3.87 3.98
N ALA A 587 17.09 -4.95 4.14
CA ALA A 587 16.83 -5.92 3.10
C ALA A 587 16.07 -5.30 1.91
N GLY A 588 16.36 -5.81 0.70
CA GLY A 588 15.58 -5.56 -0.52
C GLY A 588 15.37 -4.08 -0.87
N ARG A 589 16.34 -3.19 -0.63
CA ARG A 589 16.23 -1.76 -0.98
C ARG A 589 16.24 -1.52 -2.50
N ASP A 590 16.74 -2.48 -3.27
CA ASP A 590 16.60 -2.58 -4.73
C ASP A 590 15.17 -2.94 -5.21
N GLY A 591 14.26 -3.28 -4.28
CA GLY A 591 12.89 -3.69 -4.57
C GLY A 591 12.70 -5.17 -4.92
N LEU A 592 13.79 -5.94 -5.04
CA LEU A 592 13.74 -7.38 -5.30
C LEU A 592 13.42 -8.16 -4.02
N PRO A 593 12.90 -9.40 -4.12
CA PRO A 593 12.63 -10.25 -2.96
C PRO A 593 13.82 -10.36 -1.99
N ALA A 594 13.51 -10.40 -0.70
CA ALA A 594 14.44 -10.64 0.38
C ALA A 594 13.69 -11.17 1.61
N ALA A 595 14.39 -11.85 2.52
CA ALA A 595 13.78 -12.48 3.69
C ALA A 595 14.31 -11.90 5.01
N CYS A 596 13.48 -11.89 6.04
CA CYS A 596 13.78 -11.34 7.37
C CYS A 596 13.32 -12.31 8.46
N HIS A 597 14.25 -13.07 9.04
CA HIS A 597 13.98 -14.12 10.03
C HIS A 597 14.38 -13.67 11.43
N VAL A 598 13.56 -13.95 12.44
CA VAL A 598 13.92 -13.78 13.86
C VAL A 598 14.05 -15.14 14.51
N LEU A 599 15.22 -15.44 15.08
CA LEU A 599 15.49 -16.61 15.90
C LEU A 599 15.68 -16.17 17.34
N TRP A 600 14.69 -16.40 18.19
CA TRP A 600 14.68 -15.94 19.58
C TRP A 600 14.53 -17.07 20.59
N ALA A 601 14.80 -16.77 21.86
CA ALA A 601 14.49 -17.61 23.01
C ALA A 601 13.86 -16.78 24.14
N ALA A 602 13.05 -17.40 24.99
CA ALA A 602 12.41 -16.71 26.14
C ALA A 602 13.42 -16.05 27.11
N THR A 603 14.65 -16.56 27.16
CA THR A 603 15.78 -15.98 27.89
C THR A 603 16.18 -14.59 27.40
N ASP A 604 15.96 -14.27 26.13
CA ASP A 604 16.30 -12.97 25.54
C ASP A 604 15.36 -11.89 26.09
N LEU A 605 14.06 -12.19 26.16
CA LEU A 605 13.05 -11.28 26.72
C LEU A 605 13.26 -11.07 28.22
N ALA A 606 13.62 -12.12 28.96
CA ALA A 606 13.99 -12.00 30.37
C ALA A 606 15.24 -11.11 30.57
N SER A 607 16.23 -11.24 29.69
CA SER A 607 17.45 -10.41 29.71
C SER A 607 17.14 -8.94 29.38
N ASN A 608 16.31 -8.68 28.37
CA ASN A 608 15.85 -7.33 28.02
C ASN A 608 15.03 -6.72 29.17
N ARG A 609 14.13 -7.47 29.81
CA ARG A 609 13.35 -7.03 30.99
C ARG A 609 14.26 -6.63 32.17
N ARG A 610 15.36 -7.38 32.40
CA ARG A 610 16.36 -7.03 33.43
C ARG A 610 17.05 -5.70 33.12
N LEU A 611 17.53 -5.51 31.90
CA LEU A 611 18.24 -4.28 31.49
C LEU A 611 17.34 -3.03 31.60
N LEU A 612 16.04 -3.16 31.29
CA LEU A 612 15.07 -2.07 31.51
C LEU A 612 14.83 -1.73 32.98
N GLY A 613 15.20 -2.62 33.92
CA GLY A 613 15.16 -2.35 35.36
C GLY A 613 16.24 -1.39 35.87
N GLU A 614 17.27 -1.12 35.07
CA GLU A 614 18.39 -0.22 35.41
C GLU A 614 18.07 1.25 35.08
N ILE A 615 16.95 1.52 34.38
CA ILE A 615 16.48 2.85 34.00
C ILE A 615 15.87 3.59 35.21
N ARG A 616 16.38 4.79 35.51
CA ARG A 616 15.94 5.62 36.65
C ARG A 616 14.63 6.38 36.39
N ASP A 617 14.37 6.80 35.16
CA ASP A 617 13.15 7.50 34.76
C ASP A 617 11.99 6.51 34.68
N GLU A 618 11.04 6.59 35.61
CA GLU A 618 9.91 5.67 35.69
C GLU A 618 8.95 5.77 34.48
N GLY A 619 8.73 6.97 33.94
CA GLY A 619 7.89 7.17 32.77
C GLY A 619 8.50 6.51 31.53
N PHE A 620 9.80 6.74 31.30
CA PHE A 620 10.56 6.13 30.21
C PHE A 620 10.70 4.60 30.39
N ARG A 621 10.92 4.13 31.63
CA ARG A 621 10.95 2.70 31.99
C ARG A 621 9.62 2.00 31.67
N LEU A 622 8.49 2.60 32.07
CA LEU A 622 7.16 2.08 31.74
C LEU A 622 6.88 2.11 30.24
N TYR A 623 7.32 3.14 29.51
CA TYR A 623 7.23 3.20 28.05
C TYR A 623 8.01 2.05 27.39
N LYS A 624 9.29 1.85 27.74
CA LYS A 624 10.12 0.77 27.17
C LYS A 624 9.60 -0.63 27.54
N LEU A 625 9.04 -0.82 28.75
CA LEU A 625 8.37 -2.07 29.13
C LEU A 625 7.11 -2.33 28.28
N LYS A 626 6.32 -1.30 27.93
CA LYS A 626 5.21 -1.42 26.98
C LYS A 626 5.71 -1.79 25.57
N MET A 627 6.81 -1.22 25.09
CA MET A 627 7.38 -1.57 23.78
C MET A 627 7.93 -3.00 23.73
N LEU A 628 8.59 -3.47 24.80
CA LEU A 628 9.07 -4.85 24.90
C LEU A 628 7.89 -5.85 24.93
N ALA A 629 6.79 -5.52 25.61
CA ALA A 629 5.58 -6.34 25.60
C ALA A 629 4.90 -6.40 24.21
N LYS A 630 4.97 -5.32 23.41
CA LYS A 630 4.55 -5.36 21.99
C LYS A 630 5.45 -6.27 21.16
N MET A 631 6.77 -6.23 21.37
CA MET A 631 7.73 -7.09 20.68
C MET A 631 7.50 -8.57 21.02
N GLU A 632 7.27 -8.89 22.29
CA GLU A 632 6.88 -10.23 22.73
C GLU A 632 5.58 -10.71 22.06
N LYS A 633 4.55 -9.84 21.98
CA LYS A 633 3.31 -10.14 21.24
C LYS A 633 3.56 -10.39 19.75
N TYR A 634 4.45 -9.66 19.09
CA TYR A 634 4.82 -9.91 17.69
C TYR A 634 5.46 -11.29 17.50
N LEU A 635 6.38 -11.66 18.40
CA LEU A 635 7.13 -12.92 18.32
C LEU A 635 6.24 -14.16 18.57
N VAL A 636 5.32 -14.07 19.54
CA VAL A 636 4.44 -15.18 19.97
C VAL A 636 3.14 -15.28 19.14
N SER A 637 2.74 -14.23 18.43
CA SER A 637 1.46 -14.22 17.69
C SER A 637 1.42 -15.16 16.48
N ASN A 638 0.30 -15.88 16.34
CA ASN A 638 -0.04 -16.68 15.14
C ASN A 638 -0.72 -15.85 14.03
N GLY A 639 -1.10 -14.60 14.28
CA GLY A 639 -1.63 -13.69 13.25
C GLY A 639 -0.54 -13.14 12.32
N CYS A 640 -0.90 -12.78 11.08
CA CYS A 640 -0.03 -12.21 10.05
C CYS A 640 1.01 -11.19 10.60
N ARG A 641 2.30 -11.51 10.50
CA ARG A 641 3.42 -10.67 11.00
C ARG A 641 3.36 -9.25 10.44
N ARG A 642 3.16 -9.14 9.13
CA ARG A 642 3.04 -7.87 8.39
C ARG A 642 1.92 -6.99 8.94
N LYS A 643 0.74 -7.58 9.20
CA LYS A 643 -0.42 -6.87 9.78
C LYS A 643 -0.10 -6.31 11.17
N ILE A 644 0.66 -7.02 12.00
CA ILE A 644 1.09 -6.56 13.33
C ILE A 644 2.04 -5.37 13.22
N ILE A 645 3.03 -5.45 12.31
CA ILE A 645 3.98 -4.36 12.04
C ILE A 645 3.25 -3.10 11.56
N LEU A 646 2.37 -3.21 10.55
CA LEU A 646 1.62 -2.04 10.07
C LEU A 646 0.71 -1.48 11.15
N SER A 647 0.02 -2.32 11.93
CA SER A 647 -0.85 -1.89 13.04
C SER A 647 -0.12 -1.22 14.22
N HIS A 648 1.22 -1.18 14.20
CA HIS A 648 2.04 -0.46 15.19
C HIS A 648 2.52 0.91 14.69
N PHE A 649 2.74 1.07 13.37
CA PHE A 649 3.23 2.32 12.77
C PHE A 649 2.14 3.15 12.08
N GLU A 650 1.19 2.49 11.42
CA GLU A 650 0.04 3.13 10.78
C GLU A 650 -0.99 3.51 11.83
N ASP A 651 -1.56 4.71 11.68
CA ASP A 651 -2.63 5.16 12.55
C ASP A 651 -3.92 4.40 12.24
N ARG A 652 -4.83 4.23 13.21
CA ARG A 652 -6.10 3.49 12.97
C ARG A 652 -6.96 4.17 11.89
N GLN A 653 -6.80 5.48 11.71
CA GLN A 653 -7.44 6.28 10.65
C GLN A 653 -6.71 6.23 9.31
N LEU A 654 -5.46 5.73 9.26
CA LEU A 654 -4.60 5.75 8.06
C LEU A 654 -4.34 4.34 7.52
N ARG A 655 -5.39 3.51 7.40
CA ARG A 655 -5.35 2.27 6.60
C ARG A 655 -5.18 2.61 5.12
N LYS A 656 -3.94 2.85 4.70
CA LYS A 656 -3.57 2.92 3.29
C LYS A 656 -3.65 1.52 2.69
N VAL A 657 -3.80 1.44 1.36
CA VAL A 657 -3.94 0.17 0.63
C VAL A 657 -2.81 -0.77 1.03
N SER A 658 -3.13 -1.79 1.82
CA SER A 658 -2.23 -2.92 2.06
C SER A 658 -1.97 -3.60 0.73
N SER A 659 -0.71 -3.84 0.38
CA SER A 659 -0.40 -4.57 -0.85
C SER A 659 -1.14 -5.91 -0.83
N GLY A 660 -1.60 -6.39 -1.99
CA GLY A 660 -2.27 -7.70 -2.14
C GLY A 660 -1.42 -8.92 -1.74
N ILE A 661 -0.23 -8.69 -1.19
CA ILE A 661 0.63 -9.65 -0.51
C ILE A 661 0.02 -10.15 0.81
N MET A 662 -0.91 -9.44 1.47
CA MET A 662 -1.48 -9.93 2.73
C MET A 662 -2.32 -11.19 2.52
N GLY A 663 -1.86 -12.32 3.09
CA GLY A 663 -2.49 -13.63 2.95
C GLY A 663 -1.78 -14.58 1.98
N THR A 664 -0.83 -14.10 1.17
CA THR A 664 -0.02 -14.97 0.30
C THR A 664 1.13 -15.63 1.07
N GLU A 665 1.76 -16.65 0.49
CA GLU A 665 2.93 -17.30 1.09
C GLU A 665 4.12 -16.34 1.25
N GLU A 666 4.40 -15.52 0.22
CA GLU A 666 5.45 -14.50 0.21
C GLU A 666 5.25 -13.40 1.27
N CYS A 667 4.12 -13.40 1.97
CA CYS A 667 3.81 -12.41 2.99
C CYS A 667 4.61 -12.57 4.28
N CYS A 668 4.51 -13.76 4.89
CA CYS A 668 5.14 -14.15 6.16
C CYS A 668 4.81 -15.61 6.52
N ASP A 669 5.59 -16.20 7.43
CA ASP A 669 5.40 -17.52 8.04
C ASP A 669 3.95 -17.88 8.39
N ASN A 670 3.27 -17.00 9.14
CA ASN A 670 1.90 -17.18 9.59
C ASN A 670 0.91 -17.09 8.41
N CYS A 671 1.24 -16.32 7.37
CA CYS A 671 0.44 -16.25 6.15
C CYS A 671 0.68 -17.46 5.23
N ARG A 672 1.90 -17.97 5.06
CA ARG A 672 2.13 -19.25 4.39
C ARG A 672 1.36 -20.38 5.08
N SER A 673 1.45 -20.43 6.41
CA SER A 673 0.72 -21.40 7.24
C SER A 673 -0.82 -21.27 7.16
N SER A 674 -1.35 -20.10 6.80
CA SER A 674 -2.80 -19.84 6.65
C SER A 674 -3.29 -19.79 5.19
N GLY A 675 -2.39 -19.58 4.23
CA GLY A 675 -2.69 -19.39 2.80
C GLY A 675 -3.14 -20.69 2.16
N SER A 676 -2.61 -21.81 2.65
CA SER A 676 -3.10 -23.17 2.42
C SER A 676 -4.60 -23.38 2.77
N CYS A 677 -5.25 -22.40 3.42
CA CYS A 677 -6.66 -22.45 3.83
C CYS A 677 -7.54 -21.33 3.24
N LEU A 678 -6.99 -20.38 2.44
CA LEU A 678 -7.71 -19.13 2.09
C LEU A 678 -7.61 -18.65 0.63
N ALA A 679 -7.06 -19.46 -0.29
CA ALA A 679 -7.12 -19.18 -1.71
C ALA A 679 -8.29 -19.91 -2.39
N VAL A 680 -9.40 -19.19 -2.62
CA VAL A 680 -10.50 -19.65 -3.49
C VAL A 680 -10.74 -18.63 -4.61
N PRO A 681 -10.13 -18.82 -5.79
CA PRO A 681 -10.75 -18.45 -7.05
C PRO A 681 -11.97 -19.38 -7.27
N SER A 682 -13.08 -18.85 -7.77
CA SER A 682 -14.12 -19.69 -8.35
C SER A 682 -13.60 -20.40 -9.60
N ASP A 683 -14.27 -21.51 -9.97
CA ASP A 683 -14.13 -22.21 -11.26
C ASP A 683 -12.94 -23.18 -11.43
N PHE A 684 -12.57 -23.91 -10.36
CA PHE A 684 -12.01 -25.27 -10.47
C PHE A 684 -12.49 -26.17 -9.32
N GLU A 685 -12.75 -27.46 -9.58
CA GLU A 685 -13.11 -28.43 -8.53
C GLU A 685 -11.89 -28.73 -7.64
N GLY A 686 -12.12 -28.72 -6.32
CA GLY A 686 -11.04 -28.58 -5.33
C GLY A 686 -10.16 -29.81 -5.10
N GLY A 687 -8.86 -29.57 -4.88
CA GLY A 687 -7.85 -30.57 -4.52
C GLY A 687 -8.00 -31.16 -3.11
N LEU A 688 -9.12 -31.85 -2.87
CA LEU A 688 -9.31 -32.72 -1.72
C LEU A 688 -8.72 -34.11 -2.03
N GLN A 689 -7.66 -34.48 -1.33
CA GLN A 689 -7.03 -35.80 -1.45
C GLN A 689 -7.40 -36.68 -0.25
N ASP A 690 -7.68 -37.96 -0.50
CA ASP A 690 -7.99 -38.91 0.55
C ASP A 690 -6.71 -39.43 1.23
N PHE A 691 -6.61 -39.20 2.54
CA PHE A 691 -5.54 -39.71 3.41
C PHE A 691 -6.07 -40.65 4.50
N GLY A 692 -7.30 -41.16 4.39
CA GLY A 692 -7.97 -41.92 5.44
C GLY A 692 -7.22 -43.19 5.85
N LYS A 693 -6.59 -43.90 4.92
CA LYS A 693 -5.70 -45.04 5.22
C LYS A 693 -4.52 -44.62 6.12
N GLN A 694 -3.86 -43.50 5.81
CA GLN A 694 -2.71 -43.01 6.55
C GLN A 694 -3.14 -42.36 7.88
N ALA A 695 -4.29 -41.70 7.94
CA ALA A 695 -4.90 -41.20 9.16
C ALA A 695 -5.30 -42.34 10.10
N GLN A 696 -5.92 -43.41 9.59
CA GLN A 696 -6.20 -44.64 10.35
C GLN A 696 -4.92 -45.20 10.96
N GLN A 697 -3.84 -45.36 10.17
CA GLN A 697 -2.55 -45.84 10.67
C GLN A 697 -1.98 -44.94 11.78
N LEU A 698 -2.01 -43.62 11.61
CA LEU A 698 -1.43 -42.66 12.55
C LEU A 698 -2.24 -42.51 13.85
N LEU A 699 -3.57 -42.43 13.77
CA LEU A 699 -4.45 -42.39 14.94
C LEU A 699 -4.41 -43.73 15.70
N SER A 700 -4.32 -44.87 14.99
CA SER A 700 -4.11 -46.18 15.62
C SER A 700 -2.73 -46.28 16.30
N ALA A 701 -1.68 -45.70 15.70
CA ALA A 701 -0.35 -45.68 16.30
C ALA A 701 -0.26 -44.79 17.55
N VAL A 702 -1.02 -43.69 17.61
CA VAL A 702 -1.21 -42.88 18.84
C VAL A 702 -1.94 -43.70 19.91
N SER A 703 -3.03 -44.38 19.55
CA SER A 703 -3.81 -45.23 20.48
C SER A 703 -2.99 -46.41 21.01
N ALA A 704 -2.21 -47.09 20.17
CA ALA A 704 -1.39 -48.25 20.54
C ALA A 704 -0.13 -47.89 21.38
N LEU A 705 0.15 -46.59 21.55
CA LEU A 705 1.18 -46.05 22.43
C LEU A 705 0.58 -45.50 23.75
N ASP A 706 -0.67 -45.88 24.06
CA ASP A 706 -1.48 -45.44 25.20
C ASP A 706 -1.61 -43.90 25.32
N GLU A 707 -1.37 -43.15 24.24
CA GLU A 707 -1.32 -41.67 24.24
C GLU A 707 -0.24 -41.07 25.18
N LYS A 708 0.71 -41.89 25.67
CA LYS A 708 1.73 -41.52 26.67
C LYS A 708 2.95 -40.77 26.10
N PHE A 709 2.94 -40.44 24.80
CA PHE A 709 4.12 -39.93 24.09
C PHE A 709 3.76 -38.82 23.11
N GLY A 710 4.71 -37.91 22.85
CA GLY A 710 4.58 -36.90 21.80
C GLY A 710 4.64 -37.47 20.38
N THR A 711 4.21 -36.67 19.41
CA THR A 711 4.01 -36.98 17.97
C THR A 711 5.14 -37.76 17.29
N ARG A 712 6.39 -37.61 17.73
CA ARG A 712 7.55 -38.34 17.19
C ARG A 712 7.48 -39.87 17.37
N MET A 713 6.87 -40.36 18.45
CA MET A 713 6.87 -41.79 18.78
C MET A 713 5.94 -42.64 17.87
N PRO A 714 4.68 -42.23 17.60
CA PRO A 714 3.85 -42.85 16.56
C PRO A 714 4.56 -42.95 15.21
N VAL A 715 5.28 -41.91 14.79
CA VAL A 715 6.00 -41.90 13.51
C VAL A 715 7.18 -42.89 13.49
N LEU A 716 7.92 -43.04 14.61
CA LEU A 716 8.99 -44.05 14.72
C LEU A 716 8.44 -45.49 14.70
N LEU A 717 7.24 -45.71 15.25
CA LEU A 717 6.52 -46.98 15.18
C LEU A 717 6.11 -47.29 13.73
N LEU A 718 5.38 -46.38 13.07
CA LEU A 718 4.90 -46.56 11.69
C LEU A 718 6.03 -46.78 10.67
N ARG A 719 7.17 -46.10 10.83
CA ARG A 719 8.32 -46.29 9.93
C ARG A 719 9.19 -47.51 10.28
N GLY A 720 8.87 -48.24 11.35
CA GLY A 720 9.60 -49.46 11.73
C GLY A 720 11.03 -49.17 12.22
N SER A 721 11.22 -48.11 13.00
CA SER A 721 12.56 -47.61 13.35
C SER A 721 13.27 -48.50 14.39
N CYS A 722 14.52 -48.86 14.11
CA CYS A 722 15.44 -49.53 15.05
C CYS A 722 15.97 -48.62 16.17
N SER A 723 15.40 -47.43 16.38
CA SER A 723 15.84 -46.52 17.43
C SER A 723 15.63 -47.12 18.82
N GLN A 724 16.66 -47.00 19.68
CA GLN A 724 16.57 -47.34 21.11
C GLN A 724 15.45 -46.56 21.84
N ARG A 725 15.00 -45.43 21.30
CA ARG A 725 13.90 -44.63 21.87
C ARG A 725 12.52 -45.29 21.72
N LEU A 726 12.37 -46.26 20.82
CA LEU A 726 11.14 -47.05 20.66
C LEU A 726 11.28 -48.37 21.45
N PRO A 727 10.53 -48.59 22.55
CA PRO A 727 10.67 -49.80 23.36
C PRO A 727 10.38 -51.09 22.59
N GLU A 728 11.18 -52.13 22.88
CA GLU A 728 11.16 -53.47 22.25
C GLU A 728 9.73 -54.03 22.06
N ARG A 729 8.87 -53.88 23.07
CA ARG A 729 7.49 -54.36 23.08
C ARG A 729 6.66 -53.86 21.90
N TYR A 730 6.87 -52.62 21.46
CA TYR A 730 6.13 -52.03 20.33
C TYR A 730 6.67 -52.46 18.96
N ARG A 731 7.88 -53.05 18.89
CA ARG A 731 8.42 -53.63 17.64
C ARG A 731 7.73 -54.93 17.23
N ARG A 732 6.98 -55.54 18.15
CA ARG A 732 6.12 -56.72 17.92
C ARG A 732 4.66 -56.35 17.58
N HIS A 733 4.32 -55.06 17.53
CA HIS A 733 2.96 -54.60 17.24
C HIS A 733 2.68 -54.60 15.73
N PRO A 734 1.47 -54.96 15.24
CA PRO A 734 1.17 -55.00 13.80
C PRO A 734 1.39 -53.69 13.04
N LEU A 735 1.36 -52.54 13.73
CA LEU A 735 1.65 -51.22 13.15
C LEU A 735 3.16 -50.91 13.00
N PHE A 736 4.06 -51.78 13.46
CA PHE A 736 5.50 -51.55 13.35
C PHE A 736 5.96 -51.70 11.90
N GLY A 737 6.24 -50.57 11.25
CA GLY A 737 6.70 -50.53 9.87
C GLY A 737 5.60 -50.52 8.80
N CYS A 738 4.31 -50.45 9.16
CA CYS A 738 3.21 -50.42 8.18
C CYS A 738 3.11 -49.11 7.38
N GLY A 739 3.90 -48.10 7.74
CA GLY A 739 4.01 -46.79 7.08
C GLY A 739 5.41 -46.50 6.52
N LYS A 740 6.24 -47.53 6.27
CA LYS A 740 7.60 -47.41 5.72
C LYS A 740 7.69 -46.66 4.39
N GLU A 741 6.63 -46.75 3.57
CA GLU A 741 6.49 -46.12 2.25
C GLU A 741 6.69 -44.59 2.30
N TRP A 742 6.31 -43.95 3.41
CA TRP A 742 6.35 -42.50 3.56
C TRP A 742 7.52 -42.03 4.46
N PRO A 743 8.18 -40.90 4.15
CA PRO A 743 9.31 -40.39 4.93
C PRO A 743 8.87 -39.79 6.28
N GLU A 744 9.81 -39.67 7.22
CA GLU A 744 9.51 -39.14 8.58
C GLU A 744 8.97 -37.70 8.56
N ASN A 745 9.35 -36.89 7.55
CA ASN A 745 8.81 -35.55 7.41
C ASN A 745 7.33 -35.56 6.99
N TRP A 746 6.96 -36.41 6.03
CA TRP A 746 5.58 -36.53 5.55
C TRP A 746 4.63 -37.00 6.66
N TRP A 747 5.04 -37.98 7.46
CA TRP A 747 4.28 -38.42 8.63
C TRP A 747 4.12 -37.33 9.71
N LYS A 748 5.08 -36.40 9.85
CA LYS A 748 4.94 -35.24 10.76
C LYS A 748 3.96 -34.21 10.21
N LEU A 749 4.02 -33.92 8.90
CA LEU A 749 3.08 -33.02 8.23
C LEU A 749 1.64 -33.54 8.36
N LEU A 750 1.38 -34.84 8.10
CA LEU A 750 0.07 -35.45 8.33
C LEU A 750 -0.34 -35.38 9.81
N CYS A 751 0.60 -35.55 10.75
CA CYS A 751 0.31 -35.42 12.17
C CYS A 751 -0.10 -33.98 12.55
N GLN A 752 0.57 -32.97 11.98
CA GLN A 752 0.22 -31.56 12.15
C GLN A 752 -1.14 -31.24 11.52
N GLN A 753 -1.43 -31.75 10.32
CA GLN A 753 -2.75 -31.62 9.69
C GLN A 753 -3.86 -32.21 10.56
N LEU A 754 -3.68 -33.42 11.10
CA LEU A 754 -4.66 -34.03 12.03
C LEU A 754 -4.78 -33.29 13.38
N ILE A 755 -3.79 -32.50 13.79
CA ILE A 755 -3.89 -31.61 14.97
C ILE A 755 -4.65 -30.33 14.62
N MET A 756 -4.41 -29.72 13.45
CA MET A 756 -5.12 -28.52 12.99
C MET A 756 -6.61 -28.82 12.72
N GLU A 757 -6.89 -29.95 12.08
CA GLU A 757 -8.24 -30.51 11.96
C GLU A 757 -8.82 -31.04 13.29
N GLY A 758 -8.06 -31.02 14.38
CA GLY A 758 -8.54 -31.38 15.71
C GLY A 758 -8.97 -32.84 15.88
N PHE A 759 -8.44 -33.78 15.10
CA PHE A 759 -8.50 -35.23 15.39
C PHE A 759 -7.49 -35.62 16.48
N LEU A 760 -6.34 -34.94 16.51
CA LEU A 760 -5.31 -35.03 17.54
C LEU A 760 -5.18 -33.73 18.31
N LYS A 761 -4.56 -33.78 19.49
CA LYS A 761 -4.20 -32.61 20.30
C LYS A 761 -2.89 -32.86 21.04
N GLU A 762 -2.05 -31.85 21.15
CA GLU A 762 -0.90 -31.87 22.07
C GLU A 762 -1.29 -31.31 23.45
N VAL A 763 -0.84 -31.99 24.51
CA VAL A 763 -1.15 -31.68 25.92
C VAL A 763 0.12 -31.84 26.77
N SER A 764 0.31 -30.97 27.77
CA SER A 764 1.41 -31.10 28.73
C SER A 764 1.17 -32.28 29.69
N GLY A 765 2.16 -33.13 29.89
CA GLY A 765 2.07 -34.30 30.75
C GLY A 765 1.83 -33.93 32.22
N GLN A 766 0.86 -34.57 32.86
CA GLN A 766 0.38 -34.23 34.22
C GLN A 766 1.49 -34.13 35.27
N ASN A 767 2.52 -34.99 35.18
CA ASN A 767 3.62 -35.04 36.14
C ASN A 767 4.88 -34.25 35.71
N ASN A 768 4.92 -33.67 34.50
CA ASN A 768 6.09 -32.93 34.01
C ASN A 768 5.71 -31.88 32.97
N LYS A 769 5.79 -30.59 33.35
CA LYS A 769 5.50 -29.43 32.51
C LYS A 769 6.41 -29.30 31.26
N PHE A 770 7.54 -30.01 31.22
CA PHE A 770 8.46 -30.03 30.08
C PHE A 770 8.22 -31.18 29.08
N ALA A 771 7.21 -32.02 29.31
CA ALA A 771 6.87 -33.14 28.43
C ALA A 771 5.54 -32.91 27.71
N THR A 772 5.55 -32.90 26.38
CA THR A 772 4.33 -32.84 25.55
C THR A 772 3.94 -34.24 25.09
N ILE A 773 2.70 -34.63 25.32
CA ILE A 773 2.08 -35.87 24.83
C ILE A 773 1.06 -35.56 23.74
N CYS A 774 0.90 -36.48 22.78
CA CYS A 774 -0.11 -36.39 21.74
C CYS A 774 -1.28 -37.31 22.09
N VAL A 775 -2.47 -36.73 22.21
CA VAL A 775 -3.71 -37.41 22.61
C VAL A 775 -4.76 -37.32 21.50
N LEU A 776 -5.65 -38.30 21.47
CA LEU A 776 -6.82 -38.34 20.58
C LEU A 776 -7.92 -37.43 21.12
N THR A 777 -8.48 -36.57 20.26
CA THR A 777 -9.67 -35.78 20.63
C THR A 777 -10.93 -36.63 20.55
N GLN A 778 -12.09 -36.08 20.94
CA GLN A 778 -13.36 -36.76 20.70
C GLN A 778 -13.64 -36.92 19.19
N LYS A 779 -13.23 -35.97 18.33
CA LYS A 779 -13.31 -36.10 16.85
C LYS A 779 -12.44 -37.27 16.37
N GLY A 780 -11.21 -37.37 16.89
CA GLY A 780 -10.29 -38.49 16.62
C GLY A 780 -10.83 -39.85 17.03
N ARG A 781 -11.31 -39.99 18.27
CA ARG A 781 -11.89 -41.24 18.80
C ARG A 781 -13.16 -41.64 18.04
N ASN A 782 -14.05 -40.69 17.76
CA ASN A 782 -15.30 -40.96 17.04
C ASN A 782 -15.03 -41.41 15.59
N TRP A 783 -14.12 -40.75 14.87
CA TRP A 783 -13.76 -41.15 13.50
C TRP A 783 -13.06 -42.51 13.49
N LEU A 784 -12.08 -42.76 14.36
CA LEU A 784 -11.36 -44.04 14.43
C LEU A 784 -12.28 -45.24 14.75
N SER A 785 -13.29 -45.03 15.58
CA SER A 785 -14.26 -46.07 15.99
C SER A 785 -15.44 -46.28 15.02
N LYS A 786 -15.69 -45.37 14.08
CA LYS A 786 -16.76 -45.50 13.07
C LYS A 786 -16.19 -45.73 11.68
N ASP A 787 -15.47 -44.75 11.17
CA ASP A 787 -15.02 -44.69 9.78
C ASP A 787 -13.64 -45.35 9.62
N GLY A 788 -12.76 -45.17 10.60
CA GLY A 788 -11.46 -45.82 10.71
C GLY A 788 -11.51 -47.34 10.96
N SER A 789 -12.70 -47.94 11.03
CA SER A 789 -12.92 -49.40 11.08
C SER A 789 -13.44 -49.98 9.75
N ALA A 790 -13.68 -49.15 8.74
CA ALA A 790 -14.09 -49.58 7.41
C ALA A 790 -12.92 -50.21 6.62
N PRO A 791 -13.18 -51.08 5.61
CA PRO A 791 -12.13 -51.68 4.78
C PRO A 791 -11.39 -50.65 3.90
N ASN A 792 -12.07 -49.56 3.52
CA ASN A 792 -11.49 -48.37 2.91
C ASN A 792 -11.91 -47.16 3.76
N PRO A 793 -11.13 -46.76 4.78
CA PRO A 793 -11.42 -45.56 5.55
C PRO A 793 -11.03 -44.33 4.73
N SER A 794 -11.97 -43.41 4.53
CA SER A 794 -11.74 -42.15 3.82
C SER A 794 -11.63 -40.95 4.77
N LEU A 795 -10.66 -40.08 4.52
CA LEU A 795 -10.51 -38.77 5.15
C LEU A 795 -9.93 -37.79 4.14
N LEU A 796 -10.80 -36.98 3.54
CA LEU A 796 -10.42 -35.92 2.62
C LEU A 796 -9.74 -34.77 3.38
N LEU A 797 -8.49 -34.46 3.01
CA LEU A 797 -7.75 -33.29 3.48
C LEU A 797 -7.27 -32.47 2.26
N GLN A 798 -7.02 -31.18 2.46
CA GLN A 798 -6.51 -30.31 1.40
C GLN A 798 -5.02 -30.59 1.13
N SER A 799 -4.62 -30.66 -0.15
CA SER A 799 -3.23 -30.89 -0.56
C SER A 799 -2.38 -29.62 -0.54
N SER A 800 -1.26 -29.62 0.17
CA SER A 800 -0.25 -28.55 0.16
C SER A 800 0.73 -28.69 -1.01
N GLU A 801 0.99 -27.62 -1.77
CA GLU A 801 1.83 -27.63 -2.99
C GLU A 801 3.36 -27.73 -2.75
N ASP A 802 3.81 -27.96 -1.51
CA ASP A 802 5.21 -28.15 -1.06
C ASP A 802 5.98 -29.35 -1.72
N LEU A 803 5.51 -29.85 -2.86
CA LEU A 803 6.05 -31.00 -3.59
C LEU A 803 6.54 -30.69 -5.02
N ASN A 804 6.35 -29.48 -5.58
CA ASN A 804 6.83 -29.14 -6.93
C ASN A 804 7.31 -27.67 -7.08
N LEU A 805 8.59 -27.48 -7.45
CA LEU A 805 9.14 -26.18 -7.87
C LEU A 805 10.21 -26.34 -8.97
N GLN A 806 10.17 -25.49 -10.01
CA GLN A 806 11.28 -25.26 -10.95
C GLN A 806 11.41 -23.76 -11.32
N ARG A 807 12.64 -23.33 -11.63
CA ARG A 807 13.01 -21.94 -11.99
C ARG A 807 13.69 -21.88 -13.37
N PRO A 808 13.49 -20.81 -14.17
CA PRO A 808 14.45 -20.44 -15.23
C PRO A 808 14.92 -18.97 -15.15
N SER A 809 16.25 -18.74 -15.20
CA SER A 809 16.97 -17.54 -15.73
C SER A 809 18.34 -17.24 -15.07
N THR A 810 18.83 -18.06 -14.13
CA THR A 810 19.98 -17.71 -13.26
C THR A 810 21.35 -17.55 -13.94
N ALA A 811 21.59 -18.17 -15.10
CA ALA A 811 22.93 -18.27 -15.71
C ALA A 811 23.54 -16.91 -16.14
N LEU A 812 22.83 -16.11 -16.94
CA LEU A 812 23.31 -14.80 -17.41
C LEU A 812 23.44 -13.82 -16.24
N TYR A 813 22.49 -13.84 -15.30
CA TYR A 813 22.55 -13.02 -14.10
C TYR A 813 23.80 -13.33 -13.25
N GLY A 814 24.16 -14.61 -13.08
CA GLY A 814 25.38 -15.03 -12.40
C GLY A 814 26.66 -14.53 -13.08
N LYS A 815 26.74 -14.59 -14.41
CA LYS A 815 27.85 -13.98 -15.18
C LYS A 815 27.95 -12.47 -14.96
N LEU A 816 26.82 -11.76 -15.08
CA LEU A 816 26.75 -10.31 -14.89
C LEU A 816 27.14 -9.87 -13.48
N LEU A 817 26.85 -10.69 -12.45
CA LEU A 817 27.30 -10.45 -11.08
C LEU A 817 28.83 -10.49 -10.96
N THR A 818 29.47 -11.53 -11.52
CA THR A 818 30.93 -11.69 -11.53
C THR A 818 31.62 -10.58 -12.33
N ALA A 819 31.05 -10.22 -13.49
CA ALA A 819 31.57 -9.14 -14.32
C ALA A 819 31.41 -7.75 -13.64
N ARG A 820 30.31 -7.52 -12.91
CA ARG A 820 30.13 -6.33 -12.06
C ARG A 820 31.26 -6.23 -11.03
N GLN A 821 31.59 -7.36 -10.37
CA GLN A 821 32.65 -7.40 -9.38
C GLN A 821 34.01 -7.00 -9.96
N LYS A 822 34.37 -7.54 -11.12
CA LYS A 822 35.65 -7.25 -11.78
C LYS A 822 35.80 -5.75 -12.07
N VAL A 823 34.82 -5.15 -12.73
CA VAL A 823 34.84 -3.71 -13.11
C VAL A 823 34.75 -2.79 -11.89
N ALA A 824 34.08 -3.22 -10.81
CA ALA A 824 34.03 -2.49 -9.55
C ALA A 824 35.40 -2.49 -8.84
N ASN A 825 36.06 -3.65 -8.76
CA ASN A 825 37.41 -3.79 -8.21
C ASN A 825 38.44 -2.96 -8.99
N GLU A 826 38.41 -3.02 -10.33
CA GLU A 826 39.28 -2.25 -11.23
C GLU A 826 39.14 -0.71 -11.08
N LYS A 827 38.06 -0.24 -10.44
CA LYS A 827 37.77 1.18 -10.22
C LYS A 827 37.67 1.54 -8.73
N GLU A 828 38.02 0.62 -7.83
CA GLU A 828 37.94 0.72 -6.36
C GLU A 828 36.56 1.07 -5.75
N ILE A 829 35.49 1.10 -6.56
CA ILE A 829 34.13 1.47 -6.13
C ILE A 829 33.30 0.25 -5.68
N PRO A 830 32.29 0.42 -4.81
CA PRO A 830 31.38 -0.67 -4.47
C PRO A 830 30.57 -1.17 -5.69
N PRO A 831 30.40 -2.49 -5.90
CA PRO A 831 29.67 -3.06 -7.03
C PRO A 831 28.25 -2.50 -7.18
N ALA A 832 27.51 -2.31 -6.08
CA ALA A 832 26.16 -1.74 -6.11
C ALA A 832 26.11 -0.26 -6.55
N VAL A 833 27.21 0.50 -6.38
CA VAL A 833 27.35 1.88 -6.88
C VAL A 833 27.54 1.89 -8.40
N LEU A 834 28.28 0.91 -8.94
CA LEU A 834 28.39 0.67 -10.38
C LEU A 834 27.03 0.25 -10.97
N ALA A 835 26.51 -0.92 -10.57
CA ALA A 835 25.21 -1.45 -11.03
C ALA A 835 24.41 -2.09 -9.88
N THR A 836 23.17 -1.63 -9.67
CA THR A 836 22.24 -2.28 -8.75
C THR A 836 21.76 -3.62 -9.32
N ASN A 837 21.25 -4.51 -8.47
CA ASN A 837 20.73 -5.80 -8.93
C ASN A 837 19.52 -5.64 -9.86
N LYS A 838 18.72 -4.57 -9.70
CA LYS A 838 17.68 -4.19 -10.68
C LYS A 838 18.27 -3.99 -12.08
N ILE A 839 19.36 -3.23 -12.20
CA ILE A 839 20.04 -3.01 -13.49
C ILE A 839 20.58 -4.33 -14.04
N LEU A 840 21.18 -5.20 -13.21
CA LEU A 840 21.68 -6.51 -13.68
C LEU A 840 20.56 -7.47 -14.12
N VAL A 841 19.42 -7.50 -13.42
CA VAL A 841 18.25 -8.30 -13.81
C VAL A 841 17.64 -7.76 -15.11
N GLU A 842 17.52 -6.45 -15.26
CA GLU A 842 17.06 -5.84 -16.51
C GLU A 842 18.05 -6.05 -17.65
N MET A 843 19.37 -6.02 -17.42
CA MET A 843 20.37 -6.40 -18.43
C MET A 843 20.28 -7.88 -18.80
N ALA A 844 20.00 -8.79 -17.85
CA ALA A 844 19.78 -10.20 -18.13
C ALA A 844 18.47 -10.47 -18.91
N ARG A 845 17.45 -9.62 -18.72
CA ARG A 845 16.14 -9.69 -19.40
C ARG A 845 16.18 -9.09 -20.81
N ILE A 846 16.66 -7.85 -20.91
CA ILE A 846 16.68 -7.04 -22.14
C ILE A 846 17.88 -7.39 -23.02
N ARG A 847 18.99 -7.88 -22.45
CA ARG A 847 20.20 -8.29 -23.19
C ARG A 847 20.73 -7.20 -24.15
N PRO A 848 20.96 -5.95 -23.68
CA PRO A 848 21.36 -4.83 -24.53
C PRO A 848 22.76 -5.01 -25.13
N THR A 849 22.97 -4.54 -26.36
CA THR A 849 24.27 -4.62 -27.07
C THR A 849 24.93 -3.27 -27.32
N SER A 850 24.20 -2.16 -27.20
CA SER A 850 24.70 -0.79 -27.40
C SER A 850 24.56 0.07 -26.14
N ILE A 851 25.38 1.12 -26.04
CA ILE A 851 25.33 2.10 -24.94
C ILE A 851 23.98 2.85 -24.96
N GLU A 852 23.46 3.14 -26.14
CA GLU A 852 22.15 3.79 -26.34
C GLU A 852 20.98 2.90 -25.89
N ASN A 853 21.06 1.58 -26.10
CA ASN A 853 20.10 0.64 -25.54
C ASN A 853 20.28 0.47 -24.03
N LEU A 854 21.51 0.55 -23.51
CA LEU A 854 21.78 0.53 -22.07
C LEU A 854 21.20 1.77 -21.34
N LYS A 855 21.25 2.96 -21.96
CA LYS A 855 20.61 4.20 -21.46
C LYS A 855 19.08 4.11 -21.32
N LYS A 856 18.43 3.12 -21.93
CA LYS A 856 16.97 2.87 -21.80
C LYS A 856 16.62 2.08 -20.54
N ILE A 857 17.61 1.58 -19.78
CA ILE A 857 17.39 0.86 -18.52
C ILE A 857 17.29 1.86 -17.35
N ASP A 858 16.21 1.75 -16.58
CA ASP A 858 15.95 2.60 -15.41
C ASP A 858 17.10 2.53 -14.38
N GLY A 859 17.64 3.71 -14.03
CA GLY A 859 18.81 3.86 -13.16
C GLY A 859 20.17 3.97 -13.88
N VAL A 860 20.21 3.93 -15.21
CA VAL A 860 21.44 4.17 -16.00
C VAL A 860 21.49 5.63 -16.49
N SER A 861 22.21 6.49 -15.76
CA SER A 861 22.54 7.85 -16.22
C SER A 861 23.58 7.84 -17.35
N GLU A 862 23.74 8.96 -18.06
CA GLU A 862 24.71 9.09 -19.15
C GLU A 862 26.15 8.78 -18.70
N ALA A 863 26.61 9.39 -17.60
CA ALA A 863 27.92 9.10 -17.02
C ALA A 863 28.06 7.62 -16.61
N LYS A 864 27.00 6.99 -16.09
CA LYS A 864 26.98 5.58 -15.72
C LYS A 864 27.00 4.65 -16.95
N SER A 865 26.37 5.03 -18.05
CA SER A 865 26.34 4.22 -19.28
C SER A 865 27.75 3.92 -19.82
N THR A 866 28.67 4.89 -19.72
CA THR A 866 30.10 4.73 -20.05
C THR A 866 30.83 3.81 -19.07
N MET A 867 30.48 3.85 -17.78
CA MET A 867 31.11 2.97 -16.77
C MET A 867 30.71 1.50 -16.92
N LEU A 868 29.49 1.24 -17.40
CA LEU A 868 28.92 -0.10 -17.59
C LEU A 868 29.29 -0.75 -18.93
N MET A 869 30.00 -0.05 -19.82
CA MET A 869 30.40 -0.54 -21.15
C MET A 869 31.02 -1.96 -21.15
N PRO A 870 31.89 -2.37 -20.19
CA PRO A 870 32.46 -3.72 -20.21
C PRO A 870 31.44 -4.84 -19.98
N LEU A 871 30.33 -4.56 -19.30
CA LEU A 871 29.25 -5.54 -19.07
C LEU A 871 28.49 -5.88 -20.37
N LEU A 872 28.51 -4.98 -21.37
CA LEU A 872 27.91 -5.24 -22.68
C LEU A 872 28.68 -6.31 -23.48
N ALA A 873 29.96 -6.54 -23.18
CA ALA A 873 30.72 -7.63 -23.81
C ALA A 873 30.21 -8.99 -23.30
N GLU A 874 30.13 -9.20 -21.99
CA GLU A 874 29.61 -10.44 -21.39
C GLU A 874 28.16 -10.76 -21.82
N VAL A 875 27.32 -9.74 -22.04
CA VAL A 875 25.98 -9.92 -22.64
C VAL A 875 26.08 -10.44 -24.07
N LYS A 876 26.92 -9.83 -24.93
CA LYS A 876 27.13 -10.27 -26.32
C LYS A 876 27.67 -11.69 -26.37
N ASP A 877 28.75 -11.95 -25.66
CA ASP A 877 29.46 -13.23 -25.68
C ASP A 877 28.56 -14.36 -25.17
N PHE A 878 27.78 -14.11 -24.11
CA PHE A 878 26.79 -15.07 -23.63
C PHE A 878 25.63 -15.28 -24.62
N CYS A 879 25.11 -14.22 -25.24
CA CYS A 879 24.00 -14.36 -26.19
C CYS A 879 24.44 -15.07 -27.48
N GLN A 880 25.64 -14.79 -27.98
CA GLN A 880 26.25 -15.51 -29.11
C GLN A 880 26.47 -16.98 -28.78
N ALA A 881 27.09 -17.29 -27.62
CA ALA A 881 27.36 -18.67 -27.21
C ALA A 881 26.10 -19.52 -26.91
N ASN A 882 24.94 -18.89 -26.70
CA ASN A 882 23.68 -19.57 -26.36
C ASN A 882 22.56 -19.35 -27.41
N GLY A 883 22.86 -18.74 -28.56
CA GLY A 883 21.87 -18.48 -29.63
C GLY A 883 20.70 -17.57 -29.22
N LEU A 884 20.91 -16.67 -28.25
CA LEU A 884 19.85 -15.84 -27.67
C LEU A 884 19.67 -14.52 -28.42
N GLN A 885 18.41 -14.12 -28.63
CA GLN A 885 18.07 -12.78 -29.10
C GLN A 885 18.61 -11.70 -28.15
N THR A 886 19.08 -10.59 -28.71
CA THR A 886 19.53 -9.42 -27.93
C THR A 886 18.51 -8.29 -27.99
N ASP A 887 18.77 -7.20 -27.24
CA ASP A 887 18.05 -5.92 -27.30
C ASP A 887 16.52 -6.06 -27.21
N THR A 888 16.08 -6.98 -26.35
CA THR A 888 14.70 -7.42 -26.15
C THR A 888 13.94 -6.44 -25.25
N PHE A 889 13.68 -5.24 -25.76
CA PHE A 889 12.83 -4.26 -25.10
C PHE A 889 11.35 -4.68 -25.14
N PRO A 890 10.56 -4.42 -24.07
CA PRO A 890 9.12 -4.41 -24.19
C PRO A 890 8.69 -3.42 -25.27
N ALA A 891 7.86 -3.84 -26.21
CA ALA A 891 7.46 -3.01 -27.34
C ALA A 891 6.58 -1.83 -26.87
N ALA A 892 7.17 -0.64 -26.79
CA ALA A 892 6.41 0.61 -26.84
C ALA A 892 5.70 0.69 -28.21
N GLU A 893 4.47 1.20 -28.25
CA GLU A 893 3.61 1.12 -29.44
C GLU A 893 4.17 1.91 -30.63
N SER A 894 4.79 1.20 -31.59
CA SER A 894 5.26 1.78 -32.85
C SER A 894 4.76 1.03 -34.08
N LYS A 895 3.81 1.65 -34.77
CA LYS A 895 3.61 1.58 -36.24
C LYS A 895 4.98 1.60 -36.95
N VAL A 896 5.31 0.86 -38.02
CA VAL A 896 4.67 -0.21 -38.83
C VAL A 896 5.84 -1.11 -39.34
N GLN A 897 5.70 -2.24 -40.05
CA GLN A 897 4.67 -2.78 -40.95
C GLN A 897 4.52 -4.31 -40.79
N GLN A 898 3.41 -4.88 -41.27
CA GLN A 898 3.37 -6.20 -41.91
C GLN A 898 2.36 -6.16 -43.07
N GLU A 899 2.71 -6.77 -44.20
CA GLU A 899 1.90 -6.76 -45.42
C GLU A 899 0.71 -7.74 -45.35
N ALA A 900 -0.28 -7.52 -46.22
CA ALA A 900 -1.57 -8.18 -46.11
C ALA A 900 -1.57 -9.64 -46.58
N SER A 901 -2.00 -10.56 -45.71
CA SER A 901 -2.60 -11.83 -46.09
C SER A 901 -3.93 -12.02 -45.33
N PRO A 902 -5.05 -12.40 -45.99
CA PRO A 902 -6.38 -12.18 -45.42
C PRO A 902 -7.00 -13.39 -44.71
N TRP A 903 -8.05 -13.12 -43.95
CA TRP A 903 -8.99 -14.08 -43.35
C TRP A 903 -8.46 -14.97 -42.20
N LYS A 904 -8.44 -14.40 -40.99
CA LYS A 904 -8.79 -15.18 -39.79
C LYS A 904 -10.29 -15.06 -39.53
N ARG A 905 -10.85 -16.07 -38.86
CA ARG A 905 -12.30 -16.20 -38.56
C ARG A 905 -12.82 -15.02 -37.75
N ALA A 906 -14.14 -14.83 -37.72
CA ALA A 906 -14.80 -13.84 -36.87
C ALA A 906 -14.23 -13.92 -35.44
N ARG A 907 -13.62 -12.81 -35.00
CA ARG A 907 -12.98 -12.73 -33.68
C ARG A 907 -14.08 -12.69 -32.62
N ALA A 908 -14.07 -13.66 -31.72
CA ALA A 908 -14.81 -13.55 -30.46
C ALA A 908 -14.36 -12.28 -29.74
N LEU A 909 -15.32 -11.54 -29.19
CA LEU A 909 -15.03 -10.33 -28.44
C LEU A 909 -14.20 -10.68 -27.19
N SER A 910 -13.32 -9.79 -26.75
CA SER A 910 -12.69 -9.98 -25.43
C SER A 910 -13.75 -9.79 -24.33
N PRO A 911 -13.57 -10.35 -23.12
CA PRO A 911 -14.51 -10.13 -22.02
C PRO A 911 -14.75 -8.64 -21.69
N SER A 912 -13.79 -7.76 -22.00
CA SER A 912 -13.95 -6.31 -21.87
C SER A 912 -14.82 -5.71 -22.98
N GLU A 913 -14.71 -6.20 -24.21
CA GLU A 913 -15.57 -5.83 -25.34
C GLU A 913 -16.99 -6.36 -25.14
N GLU A 914 -17.17 -7.61 -24.72
CA GLU A 914 -18.47 -8.23 -24.44
C GLU A 914 -19.26 -7.45 -23.39
N VAL A 915 -18.64 -7.14 -22.24
CA VAL A 915 -19.29 -6.34 -21.18
C VAL A 915 -19.57 -4.90 -21.65
N THR A 916 -18.81 -4.35 -22.61
CA THR A 916 -19.15 -3.04 -23.20
C THR A 916 -20.37 -3.16 -24.10
N TYR A 917 -20.41 -4.20 -24.94
CA TYR A 917 -21.50 -4.45 -25.87
C TYR A 917 -22.82 -4.75 -25.12
N ALA A 918 -22.80 -5.63 -24.11
CA ALA A 918 -23.96 -5.97 -23.30
C ALA A 918 -24.53 -4.73 -22.58
N LEU A 919 -23.70 -3.93 -21.90
CA LEU A 919 -24.15 -2.69 -21.26
C LEU A 919 -24.74 -1.68 -22.25
N PHE A 920 -24.12 -1.51 -23.43
CA PHE A 920 -24.61 -0.60 -24.46
C PHE A 920 -25.90 -1.09 -25.14
N GLN A 921 -26.05 -2.40 -25.35
CA GLN A 921 -27.12 -2.98 -26.17
C GLN A 921 -28.33 -3.44 -25.32
N GLU A 922 -28.11 -4.14 -24.21
CA GLU A 922 -29.18 -4.71 -23.37
C GLU A 922 -29.75 -3.69 -22.39
N LYS A 923 -28.89 -2.86 -21.79
CA LYS A 923 -29.29 -1.80 -20.84
C LYS A 923 -29.51 -0.43 -21.48
N ASN A 924 -29.40 -0.36 -22.81
CA ASN A 924 -29.81 0.75 -23.66
C ASN A 924 -29.12 2.11 -23.34
N TYR A 925 -27.99 2.10 -22.64
CA TYR A 925 -27.25 3.30 -22.22
C TYR A 925 -26.75 4.15 -23.40
N SER A 926 -26.71 5.47 -23.22
CA SER A 926 -26.02 6.38 -24.13
C SER A 926 -24.52 6.44 -23.80
N LEU A 927 -23.71 6.83 -24.79
CA LEU A 927 -22.25 7.00 -24.65
C LEU A 927 -21.80 7.96 -23.53
N VAL A 928 -22.70 8.82 -23.04
CA VAL A 928 -22.42 9.86 -22.04
C VAL A 928 -23.29 9.67 -20.78
N SER A 929 -23.73 8.43 -20.51
CA SER A 929 -24.54 8.09 -19.34
C SER A 929 -23.79 7.22 -18.33
N SER A 930 -24.10 7.39 -17.05
CA SER A 930 -23.32 6.90 -15.90
C SER A 930 -23.16 5.38 -15.80
N GLY A 931 -23.95 4.60 -16.55
CA GLY A 931 -23.77 3.15 -16.68
C GLY A 931 -22.46 2.70 -17.35
N LEU A 932 -21.74 3.60 -18.03
CA LEU A 932 -20.40 3.36 -18.58
C LEU A 932 -19.28 3.92 -17.68
N GLU A 933 -19.56 4.93 -16.85
CA GLU A 933 -18.61 5.50 -15.90
C GLU A 933 -18.17 4.48 -14.85
N SER A 934 -19.06 3.55 -14.47
CA SER A 934 -18.75 2.44 -13.53
C SER A 934 -17.70 1.44 -14.05
N ARG A 935 -17.23 1.59 -15.30
CA ARG A 935 -16.10 0.83 -15.86
C ARG A 935 -14.81 1.63 -15.99
N SER A 936 -14.83 2.93 -15.71
CA SER A 936 -13.67 3.85 -15.81
C SER A 936 -12.94 3.82 -17.16
N LEU A 937 -13.65 3.50 -18.25
CA LEU A 937 -13.09 3.45 -19.61
C LEU A 937 -13.26 4.79 -20.35
N PRO A 938 -12.20 5.36 -20.96
CA PRO A 938 -12.33 6.57 -21.79
C PRO A 938 -13.27 6.36 -22.98
N LEU A 939 -13.97 7.43 -23.38
CA LEU A 939 -14.96 7.41 -24.48
C LEU A 939 -14.41 6.78 -25.78
N ALA A 940 -13.16 7.08 -26.15
CA ALA A 940 -12.50 6.52 -27.33
C ALA A 940 -12.24 5.00 -27.23
N VAL A 941 -12.08 4.46 -26.02
CA VAL A 941 -11.95 3.01 -25.77
C VAL A 941 -13.32 2.34 -25.89
N VAL A 942 -14.37 2.94 -25.30
CA VAL A 942 -15.75 2.47 -25.44
C VAL A 942 -16.18 2.44 -26.92
N GLY A 943 -15.95 3.53 -27.66
CA GLY A 943 -16.20 3.59 -29.10
C GLY A 943 -15.37 2.60 -29.91
N THR A 944 -14.15 2.28 -29.47
CA THR A 944 -13.32 1.22 -30.08
C THR A 944 -13.89 -0.18 -29.83
N HIS A 945 -14.35 -0.49 -28.61
CA HIS A 945 -15.02 -1.76 -28.31
C HIS A 945 -16.32 -1.93 -29.12
N LEU A 946 -17.13 -0.87 -29.25
CA LEU A 946 -18.34 -0.91 -30.08
C LEU A 946 -18.00 -1.08 -31.57
N CYS A 947 -16.91 -0.48 -32.06
CA CYS A 947 -16.40 -0.71 -33.41
C CYS A 947 -15.92 -2.16 -33.62
N GLN A 948 -15.33 -2.78 -32.58
CA GLN A 948 -14.90 -4.18 -32.60
C GLN A 948 -16.11 -5.14 -32.57
N ALA A 949 -17.14 -4.85 -31.78
CA ALA A 949 -18.41 -5.58 -31.79
C ALA A 949 -19.09 -5.54 -33.17
N LEU A 950 -19.17 -4.35 -33.79
CA LEU A 950 -19.70 -4.18 -35.15
C LEU A 950 -18.88 -4.97 -36.20
N ALA A 951 -17.55 -4.97 -36.09
CA ALA A 951 -16.65 -5.71 -36.98
C ALA A 951 -16.68 -7.24 -36.75
N ALA A 952 -16.96 -7.70 -35.54
CA ALA A 952 -17.22 -9.10 -35.21
C ALA A 952 -18.60 -9.58 -35.69
N GLY A 953 -19.50 -8.65 -36.04
CA GLY A 953 -20.81 -8.93 -36.66
C GLY A 953 -22.01 -8.60 -35.78
N HIS A 954 -21.80 -8.16 -34.54
CA HIS A 954 -22.88 -7.82 -33.60
C HIS A 954 -23.65 -6.56 -34.04
N THR A 955 -24.92 -6.47 -33.66
CA THR A 955 -25.79 -5.33 -33.96
C THR A 955 -25.53 -4.15 -33.02
N VAL A 956 -24.93 -3.07 -33.51
CA VAL A 956 -24.66 -1.84 -32.74
C VAL A 956 -25.51 -0.70 -33.29
N SER A 957 -26.19 0.05 -32.41
CA SER A 957 -26.87 1.29 -32.79
C SER A 957 -25.85 2.40 -33.10
N VAL A 958 -25.57 2.61 -34.38
CA VAL A 958 -24.47 3.49 -34.84
C VAL A 958 -24.72 4.97 -34.52
N GLU A 959 -25.98 5.43 -34.58
CA GLU A 959 -26.36 6.80 -34.21
C GLU A 959 -26.17 7.05 -32.70
N ARG A 960 -26.57 6.10 -31.84
CA ARG A 960 -26.30 6.16 -30.39
C ARG A 960 -24.81 6.05 -30.07
N ALA A 961 -24.02 5.46 -30.97
CA ALA A 961 -22.56 5.47 -30.92
C ALA A 961 -21.92 6.75 -31.50
N GLY A 962 -22.70 7.80 -31.81
CA GLY A 962 -22.22 9.11 -32.27
C GLY A 962 -22.05 9.24 -33.78
N LEU A 963 -22.36 8.20 -34.56
CA LEU A 963 -22.25 8.21 -36.02
C LEU A 963 -23.58 8.63 -36.66
N THR A 964 -23.97 9.91 -36.48
CA THR A 964 -25.23 10.48 -37.01
C THR A 964 -25.23 10.54 -38.55
N PRO A 965 -26.40 10.66 -39.22
CA PRO A 965 -26.48 10.72 -40.68
C PRO A 965 -25.59 11.79 -41.34
N ASP A 966 -25.48 12.97 -40.74
CA ASP A 966 -24.62 14.06 -41.26
C ASP A 966 -23.13 13.69 -41.22
N VAL A 967 -22.71 13.06 -40.11
CA VAL A 967 -21.34 12.55 -39.93
C VAL A 967 -21.07 11.37 -40.85
N GLN A 968 -22.07 10.53 -41.13
CA GLN A 968 -21.97 9.45 -42.12
C GLN A 968 -21.79 9.99 -43.54
N SER A 969 -22.57 11.01 -43.96
CA SER A 969 -22.37 11.62 -45.29
C SER A 969 -20.98 12.22 -45.38
N LEU A 970 -20.60 13.10 -44.44
CA LEU A 970 -19.31 13.78 -44.46
C LEU A 970 -18.13 12.80 -44.54
N ILE A 971 -18.14 11.71 -43.76
CA ILE A 971 -17.08 10.69 -43.83
C ILE A 971 -17.15 9.88 -45.14
N ARG A 972 -18.35 9.57 -45.67
CA ARG A 972 -18.53 8.89 -46.97
C ARG A 972 -17.99 9.75 -48.12
N ASP A 973 -18.34 11.02 -48.14
CA ASP A 973 -17.96 11.99 -49.18
C ASP A 973 -16.45 12.24 -49.19
N ILE A 974 -15.81 12.34 -48.00
CA ILE A 974 -14.35 12.39 -47.84
C ILE A 974 -13.70 11.10 -48.36
N ILE A 975 -14.24 9.92 -48.03
CA ILE A 975 -13.68 8.64 -48.48
C ILE A 975 -13.80 8.48 -50.00
N CYS A 976 -14.92 8.88 -50.61
CA CYS A 976 -15.14 8.75 -52.04
C CYS A 976 -14.38 9.79 -52.89
N SER A 977 -14.05 10.96 -52.32
CA SER A 977 -13.35 12.04 -53.02
C SER A 977 -11.85 11.76 -53.27
N PRO A 978 -11.22 12.41 -54.26
CA PRO A 978 -9.76 12.51 -54.34
C PRO A 978 -9.20 13.19 -53.08
N PRO A 979 -8.04 12.77 -52.53
CA PRO A 979 -7.11 11.76 -53.05
C PRO A 979 -7.39 10.32 -52.55
N ILE A 980 -8.49 10.08 -51.81
CA ILE A 980 -8.74 8.80 -51.13
C ILE A 980 -9.37 7.78 -52.09
N LEU A 981 -10.31 8.21 -52.96
CA LEU A 981 -10.89 7.40 -54.04
C LEU A 981 -11.44 6.03 -53.58
N SER A 982 -12.16 6.01 -52.46
CA SER A 982 -12.73 4.83 -51.78
C SER A 982 -11.71 3.81 -51.25
N ASP A 983 -10.44 4.17 -51.11
CA ASP A 983 -9.41 3.31 -50.51
C ASP A 983 -9.42 3.38 -48.97
N THR A 984 -10.18 2.46 -48.35
CA THR A 984 -10.31 2.36 -46.88
C THR A 984 -9.00 2.07 -46.14
N THR A 985 -7.94 1.62 -46.84
CA THR A 985 -6.65 1.34 -46.21
C THR A 985 -5.89 2.61 -45.81
N LYS A 986 -6.17 3.74 -46.48
CA LYS A 986 -5.49 5.04 -46.27
C LYS A 986 -6.00 5.83 -45.05
N LEU A 987 -6.18 5.16 -43.90
CA LEU A 987 -6.76 5.76 -42.68
C LEU A 987 -6.08 7.06 -42.22
N GLN A 988 -4.77 7.23 -42.47
CA GLN A 988 -4.05 8.47 -42.14
C GLN A 988 -4.46 9.66 -43.03
N GLU A 989 -4.64 9.45 -44.34
CA GLU A 989 -5.12 10.51 -45.24
C GLU A 989 -6.63 10.76 -45.03
N ILE A 990 -7.42 9.72 -44.71
CA ILE A 990 -8.83 9.91 -44.30
C ILE A 990 -8.90 10.81 -43.06
N ARG A 991 -8.11 10.53 -42.01
CA ARG A 991 -8.09 11.37 -40.79
C ARG A 991 -7.60 12.80 -41.05
N LYS A 992 -6.69 13.01 -41.99
CA LYS A 992 -6.16 14.34 -42.36
C LYS A 992 -7.20 15.23 -43.05
N HIS A 993 -8.13 14.64 -43.82
CA HIS A 993 -9.22 15.37 -44.47
C HIS A 993 -10.51 15.40 -43.62
N THR A 994 -10.59 14.63 -42.52
CA THR A 994 -11.73 14.61 -41.60
C THR A 994 -11.57 15.64 -40.47
N PRO A 995 -12.56 16.53 -40.23
CA PRO A 995 -12.52 17.53 -39.15
C PRO A 995 -12.07 17.00 -37.78
N ALA A 996 -11.29 17.80 -37.05
CA ALA A 996 -10.61 17.38 -35.82
C ALA A 996 -11.58 16.90 -34.72
N ASN A 997 -12.77 17.49 -34.64
CA ASN A 997 -13.85 17.16 -33.70
C ASN A 997 -14.53 15.80 -33.96
N ILE A 998 -14.30 15.16 -35.11
CA ILE A 998 -14.77 13.78 -35.37
C ILE A 998 -13.76 12.80 -34.80
N GLU A 999 -14.24 11.91 -33.93
CA GLU A 999 -13.41 10.91 -33.25
C GLU A 999 -12.95 9.77 -34.17
N LEU A 1000 -11.75 9.23 -33.89
CA LEU A 1000 -11.12 8.24 -34.78
C LEU A 1000 -11.88 6.91 -34.83
N TYR A 1001 -12.67 6.57 -33.80
CA TYR A 1001 -13.50 5.37 -33.81
C TYR A 1001 -14.72 5.50 -34.73
N LEU A 1002 -15.25 6.71 -34.96
CA LEU A 1002 -16.36 6.96 -35.89
C LEU A 1002 -15.93 6.70 -37.34
N ILE A 1003 -14.73 7.18 -37.71
CA ILE A 1003 -14.13 6.92 -39.02
C ILE A 1003 -13.96 5.40 -39.25
N LYS A 1004 -13.49 4.67 -38.23
CA LYS A 1004 -13.36 3.20 -38.28
C LYS A 1004 -14.69 2.48 -38.39
N MET A 1005 -15.72 2.91 -37.64
CA MET A 1005 -17.08 2.37 -37.76
C MET A 1005 -17.62 2.55 -39.18
N MET A 1006 -17.45 3.73 -39.77
CA MET A 1006 -17.91 4.00 -41.13
C MET A 1006 -17.20 3.14 -42.18
N ILE A 1007 -15.90 2.91 -42.03
CA ILE A 1007 -15.15 1.96 -42.89
C ILE A 1007 -15.74 0.53 -42.76
N VAL A 1008 -16.04 0.06 -41.55
CA VAL A 1008 -16.66 -1.26 -41.33
C VAL A 1008 -18.06 -1.35 -41.98
N LEU A 1009 -18.84 -0.27 -41.96
CA LEU A 1009 -20.15 -0.21 -42.64
C LEU A 1009 -20.00 -0.26 -44.16
N LEU A 1010 -19.09 0.54 -44.75
CA LEU A 1010 -18.83 0.56 -46.19
C LEU A 1010 -18.29 -0.79 -46.71
N GLU A 1011 -17.42 -1.45 -45.92
CA GLU A 1011 -16.96 -2.81 -46.24
C GLU A 1011 -18.07 -3.86 -46.11
N LYS A 1012 -19.07 -3.64 -45.25
CA LYS A 1012 -20.25 -4.51 -45.13
C LYS A 1012 -21.26 -4.28 -46.26
N GLU A 1013 -21.50 -3.04 -46.67
CA GLU A 1013 -22.28 -2.69 -47.87
C GLU A 1013 -21.70 -3.38 -49.12
N ASN A 1014 -20.37 -3.30 -49.32
CA ASN A 1014 -19.71 -3.97 -50.44
C ASN A 1014 -19.79 -5.51 -50.35
N ARG A 1015 -19.74 -6.11 -49.15
CA ARG A 1015 -19.93 -7.57 -49.00
C ARG A 1015 -21.34 -8.01 -49.38
N ASN A 1016 -22.37 -7.29 -48.93
CA ASN A 1016 -23.76 -7.61 -49.29
C ASN A 1016 -23.95 -7.54 -50.81
N LYS A 1017 -23.47 -6.46 -51.45
CA LYS A 1017 -23.44 -6.32 -52.93
C LYS A 1017 -22.61 -7.40 -53.65
N SER A 1018 -21.75 -8.13 -52.94
CA SER A 1018 -20.92 -9.22 -53.48
C SER A 1018 -21.52 -10.62 -53.26
N GLN A 1019 -22.69 -10.74 -52.60
CA GLN A 1019 -23.36 -12.05 -52.40
C GLN A 1019 -24.45 -12.36 -53.44
N ASP A 1020 -24.95 -11.35 -54.16
CA ASP A 1020 -26.00 -11.49 -55.17
C ASP A 1020 -25.49 -11.84 -56.59
N GLY A 1021 -24.19 -12.14 -56.78
CA GLY A 1021 -23.64 -12.43 -58.11
C GLY A 1021 -22.28 -13.13 -58.13
N LEU A 1022 -22.03 -13.93 -59.18
CA LEU A 1022 -20.77 -14.67 -59.37
C LEU A 1022 -19.58 -13.71 -59.52
N GLY A 1023 -18.55 -13.89 -58.70
CA GLY A 1023 -17.45 -12.92 -58.58
C GLY A 1023 -16.21 -13.21 -59.44
N PHE A 1024 -15.46 -12.15 -59.76
CA PHE A 1024 -14.03 -12.24 -60.10
C PHE A 1024 -13.25 -10.95 -59.78
N LYS A 1025 -12.12 -11.08 -59.07
CA LYS A 1025 -11.06 -10.08 -58.80
C LYS A 1025 -11.41 -8.75 -58.08
N ARG A 1026 -10.47 -8.26 -57.25
CA ARG A 1026 -10.57 -6.99 -56.50
C ARG A 1026 -10.13 -5.78 -57.34
N ARG A 1027 -11.09 -4.96 -57.78
CA ARG A 1027 -10.96 -3.49 -57.88
C ARG A 1027 -12.37 -2.89 -57.94
N LEU A 1028 -12.59 -1.75 -57.29
CA LEU A 1028 -13.81 -0.96 -57.54
C LEU A 1028 -13.69 -0.35 -58.93
N VAL A 1029 -14.57 -0.77 -59.84
CA VAL A 1029 -14.78 -0.17 -61.16
C VAL A 1029 -16.29 -0.04 -61.32
N TRP A 1030 -16.78 1.19 -61.39
CA TRP A 1030 -18.15 1.47 -61.83
C TRP A 1030 -18.16 1.62 -63.36
N PRO A 1031 -19.22 1.20 -64.07
CA PRO A 1031 -19.23 1.22 -65.53
C PRO A 1031 -19.54 2.62 -66.08
N GLU A 1032 -18.51 3.32 -66.57
CA GLU A 1032 -18.69 4.46 -67.48
C GLU A 1032 -18.72 3.95 -68.93
N GLY A 1033 -19.73 4.36 -69.72
CA GLY A 1033 -20.01 3.65 -70.98
C GLY A 1033 -20.86 4.33 -72.05
N GLN A 1034 -21.29 5.59 -71.92
CA GLN A 1034 -21.88 6.34 -73.05
C GLN A 1034 -21.32 7.78 -73.20
N GLN A 1035 -20.26 7.85 -74.02
CA GLN A 1035 -19.93 8.90 -74.99
C GLN A 1035 -19.97 10.40 -74.58
N GLY A 1036 -18.78 10.99 -74.41
CA GLY A 1036 -18.54 12.43 -74.41
C GLY A 1036 -17.09 12.80 -74.81
N LYS A 1037 -16.89 13.25 -76.06
CA LYS A 1037 -15.65 13.75 -76.72
C LYS A 1037 -14.91 14.83 -75.87
N THR A 1038 -13.60 15.17 -75.91
CA THR A 1038 -12.30 14.78 -76.56
C THR A 1038 -11.18 15.67 -75.92
N GLY A 1039 -9.84 15.54 -76.08
CA GLY A 1039 -8.93 14.63 -76.80
C GLY A 1039 -7.54 15.30 -77.10
N ALA A 1040 -6.44 14.52 -77.23
CA ALA A 1040 -5.02 14.91 -77.45
C ALA A 1040 -4.28 15.65 -76.28
N ASP A 1041 -3.00 15.47 -75.92
CA ASP A 1041 -1.72 15.01 -76.56
C ASP A 1041 -0.94 16.14 -77.30
N GLN A 1042 0.41 16.31 -77.26
CA GLN A 1042 1.55 15.52 -76.70
C GLN A 1042 2.46 16.36 -75.73
N THR A 1043 3.78 16.68 -75.81
CA THR A 1043 4.89 16.48 -76.79
C THR A 1043 6.33 16.68 -76.19
N ARG A 1044 7.16 15.62 -76.02
CA ARG A 1044 8.67 15.61 -76.08
C ARG A 1044 9.49 16.44 -75.01
N ARG A 1045 10.83 16.29 -74.76
CA ARG A 1045 11.93 15.40 -75.27
C ARG A 1045 13.17 15.32 -74.30
N GLU A 1046 13.97 14.25 -74.43
CA GLU A 1046 15.46 14.08 -74.30
C GLU A 1046 16.33 14.91 -73.29
N GLY A 1047 17.38 14.30 -72.69
CA GLY A 1047 18.55 15.03 -72.13
C GLY A 1047 19.39 14.33 -71.04
N ALA A 1048 20.65 13.97 -71.32
CA ALA A 1048 21.54 13.15 -70.48
C ALA A 1048 22.55 13.91 -69.56
N LEU A 1049 23.22 13.13 -68.68
CA LEU A 1049 24.60 13.28 -68.13
C LEU A 1049 24.94 14.09 -66.83
N TRP A 1050 25.98 13.55 -66.16
CA TRP A 1050 26.97 14.09 -65.17
C TRP A 1050 26.60 14.86 -63.86
N ASN A 1051 26.71 14.13 -62.73
CA ASN A 1051 27.81 14.17 -61.73
C ASN A 1051 28.54 15.50 -61.33
N LYS A 1052 28.59 15.78 -60.01
CA LYS A 1052 29.45 16.76 -59.26
C LYS A 1052 29.11 18.26 -59.49
N THR A 1053 29.39 19.22 -58.58
CA THR A 1053 30.30 19.25 -57.41
C THR A 1053 29.80 20.14 -56.26
N GLN A 1054 30.24 19.82 -55.02
CA GLN A 1054 30.33 20.58 -53.76
C GLN A 1054 29.73 22.02 -53.56
N VAL A 1055 29.06 22.18 -52.40
CA VAL A 1055 29.31 23.19 -51.31
C VAL A 1055 29.41 24.67 -51.73
N SER A 1056 28.52 25.56 -51.28
CA SER A 1056 28.60 26.13 -49.92
C SER A 1056 27.41 27.02 -49.48
N LYS A 1057 27.30 27.24 -48.15
CA LYS A 1057 26.87 28.47 -47.44
C LYS A 1057 26.07 29.52 -48.24
N ARG A 1058 24.88 29.96 -47.78
CA ARG A 1058 24.72 30.76 -46.54
C ARG A 1058 23.25 30.83 -46.07
N ARG A 1059 23.05 31.41 -44.87
CA ARG A 1059 21.73 31.72 -44.28
C ARG A 1059 20.92 32.68 -45.15
N LEU A 1060 19.59 32.54 -45.12
CA LEU A 1060 18.75 33.41 -44.29
C LEU A 1060 17.85 32.53 -43.41
#